data_AF-A0A443Q4N5-F1
#
_entry.id   AF-A0A443Q4N5-F1
#
_cell.length_a   1.000
_cell.length_b   1.000
_cell.length_c   1.000
_cell.angle_alpha   90.00
_cell.angle_beta   90.00
_cell.angle_gamma   90.00
#
_symmetry.space_group_name_H-M   'P 1'
#
loop_
_entity.id
_entity.type
_entity.pdbx_description
1 polymer ?
#
loop_
_entity_poly.entity_id
_entity_poly.type
_entity_poly.pdbx_seq_one_letter_code
_entity_poly.pdbx_strand_id
1 'polypeptide(L)'
;MAGRAEAGYVTEASAELHDRGHPGEGWCCSRSGSAEFRSKVSHSSIKTSLSLPKINRPLNCLPSSVIYEPEVSRRRANYKPNIWDHDLIQSLRSDYQDEAYAKRAEKLKEDVKHCMLQEAANPLAQLELIDPIQRLGMGHIFDKEIKGALNIIWEGHNKNDNKGGLGDNYDLYATSLLFRLLREHGYHVSQDVFNKFKDEGGGLITSVTEDINGILSLYEASHLAYQGETLLLECRTFTCTYLKAIKESVDIMLANKLGHALELPLHWRTQRLEALWYLNIYENEENMNPTLLELAKLDFNMVQATHQRDLRKASSWWSSLGLGGKLSFSRDRITECFFLALGVMFEPQFGYPRVELAKVFQLITTIDDIYDVFGSLDELECFTDAVDRWDIKSIDRLPEYMKICFLALYNTTNQMGYEILKDQGINIIPYLQKAAKWYYSGYKPSLEEYLNNGWVSSSGPVILVHAFLLSKLPTATQEANVSEMDARNHIEDLIFSSWKKLNEEVRTASPYPPHFINCALNLARVVHCIYQHGDGHTVQDRNTKDRLTSLLVRPIPLVHCMLQEATNPLAQLELIDPIQRLGMGHIFDKEIKGALNIIWEGHNKNDNKGGLGDNYDLYATSLLFRLLREHGYLVSQDVFNKFKDEGGGLITSVTEDINGILSLYEASHLAYQGETLLLECRTFTCTYLKAIKESVDIMLANKLGHALELPLHWRTQRLEALWYLNIYENEENMNPTLLELAKLDFNMVQATHQRDLRKASSWWSSLGLGGKLSFSRDRITECFFLALGVMFEPQFGYPRVELAKVCQLITTIDDIYDVFGSLDELECFTDAVDRWDIKSIDRLPEYMKICFLALYNTTNQMGYEILKDQGINIIPYLQKAWADLCKAMLVESKWYYSGYKPSLEEYLNNGWVSSSGPVILVHAFLLSKQPIATQVLDGLDRNPGLIRWPWKKLNEEVRTASPYPPHFINCALNLARVVHCIYQHGDGHTVQDRSTKDRLTSLLAQPIPLVVE
;
A
#
# COMPACT_ATOMS: atom_id res chain seq x y z
N MET A 1 33.19 -34.49 49.20
CA MET A 1 33.40 -35.94 49.48
C MET A 1 33.80 -36.64 48.18
N ALA A 2 34.15 -37.93 48.21
CA ALA A 2 34.55 -38.73 47.05
C ALA A 2 33.39 -38.94 46.04
N GLY A 3 33.60 -39.44 44.80
CA GLY A 3 34.83 -39.88 44.13
C GLY A 3 34.53 -40.66 42.82
N ARG A 4 35.58 -40.98 42.03
CA ARG A 4 35.50 -41.61 40.68
C ARG A 4 35.09 -43.10 40.68
N ALA A 5 34.50 -43.55 39.57
CA ALA A 5 34.87 -44.72 38.73
C ALA A 5 33.99 -44.68 37.43
N GLU A 6 34.38 -45.00 36.18
CA GLU A 6 35.22 -46.10 35.60
C GLU A 6 34.55 -47.49 35.73
N ALA A 7 34.45 -48.41 34.75
CA ALA A 7 34.67 -48.47 33.28
C ALA A 7 33.75 -49.62 32.72
N GLY A 8 33.80 -50.21 31.51
CA GLY A 8 34.65 -50.13 30.30
C GLY A 8 34.49 -51.41 29.41
N TYR A 9 34.94 -51.38 28.15
CA TYR A 9 35.05 -52.52 27.17
C TYR A 9 33.74 -53.11 26.57
N VAL A 10 33.53 -53.53 25.30
CA VAL A 10 34.27 -53.68 24.00
C VAL A 10 34.42 -55.15 23.49
N THR A 11 34.42 -55.38 22.15
CA THR A 11 34.54 -56.65 21.35
C THR A 11 33.27 -57.54 21.24
N GLU A 12 32.99 -58.33 20.18
CA GLU A 12 33.50 -58.45 18.77
C GLU A 12 32.45 -59.05 17.78
N ALA A 13 32.84 -59.54 16.59
CA ALA A 13 32.00 -59.69 15.37
C ALA A 13 31.71 -61.13 14.86
N SER A 14 30.99 -61.23 13.72
CA SER A 14 30.82 -62.38 12.75
C SER A 14 29.88 -63.55 13.12
N ALA A 15 29.24 -64.32 12.21
CA ALA A 15 28.83 -64.16 10.78
C ALA A 15 27.90 -65.34 10.31
N GLU A 16 27.40 -65.32 9.05
CA GLU A 16 26.82 -66.46 8.25
C GLU A 16 25.43 -67.06 8.65
N LEU A 17 24.65 -67.78 7.81
CA LEU A 17 24.20 -67.63 6.40
C LEU A 17 23.02 -68.63 6.06
N HIS A 18 22.34 -68.49 4.91
CA HIS A 18 21.38 -69.43 4.24
C HIS A 18 19.96 -69.68 4.89
N ASP A 19 18.87 -70.12 4.20
CA ASP A 19 18.40 -70.05 2.78
C ASP A 19 16.93 -70.60 2.61
N ARG A 20 16.24 -70.23 1.51
CA ARG A 20 15.02 -70.82 0.83
C ARG A 20 13.58 -70.66 1.37
N GLY A 21 12.65 -70.33 0.45
CA GLY A 21 11.22 -70.71 0.52
C GLY A 21 10.18 -69.89 -0.29
N HIS A 22 9.88 -70.26 -1.55
CA HIS A 22 8.74 -69.76 -2.36
C HIS A 22 8.13 -70.92 -3.19
N PRO A 23 6.79 -70.96 -3.43
CA PRO A 23 6.10 -70.28 -4.57
C PRO A 23 4.68 -69.74 -4.21
N GLY A 24 3.86 -69.15 -5.09
CA GLY A 24 4.03 -68.66 -6.48
C GLY A 24 2.68 -68.35 -7.20
N GLU A 25 2.75 -67.67 -8.35
CA GLU A 25 1.70 -67.46 -9.39
C GLU A 25 0.44 -66.62 -9.04
N GLY A 26 -0.19 -65.88 -9.97
CA GLY A 26 0.15 -65.58 -11.37
C GLY A 26 -0.98 -64.83 -12.15
N TRP A 27 -0.69 -64.44 -13.40
CA TRP A 27 -1.58 -63.77 -14.40
C TRP A 27 -1.90 -62.26 -14.18
N CYS A 28 -2.06 -61.46 -15.25
CA CYS A 28 -1.04 -60.84 -16.13
C CYS A 28 -1.69 -60.15 -17.36
N CYS A 29 -1.38 -58.87 -17.61
CA CYS A 29 -1.25 -58.21 -18.94
C CYS A 29 -0.83 -56.73 -18.72
N SER A 30 0.43 -56.32 -18.97
CA SER A 30 1.01 -55.82 -20.25
C SER A 30 0.49 -54.44 -20.68
N ARG A 31 1.26 -53.42 -21.11
CA ARG A 31 2.70 -53.18 -21.46
C ARG A 31 2.86 -51.67 -21.80
N SER A 32 3.98 -50.99 -22.08
CA SER A 32 5.44 -51.00 -21.73
C SER A 32 6.13 -49.95 -22.66
N GLY A 33 7.14 -49.14 -22.33
CA GLY A 33 7.98 -48.94 -21.13
C GLY A 33 8.77 -47.61 -21.24
N SER A 34 9.71 -47.26 -20.33
CA SER A 34 11.15 -47.63 -20.32
C SER A 34 12.05 -46.84 -21.31
N ALA A 35 13.20 -46.24 -20.94
CA ALA A 35 13.93 -46.20 -19.66
C ALA A 35 14.93 -45.00 -19.56
N GLU A 36 15.68 -44.93 -18.45
CA GLU A 36 16.50 -43.79 -18.00
C GLU A 36 18.04 -43.99 -18.03
N PHE A 37 18.78 -42.87 -17.91
CA PHE A 37 19.97 -42.63 -17.03
C PHE A 37 21.38 -43.29 -17.25
N ARG A 38 22.41 -42.43 -17.08
CA ARG A 38 23.73 -42.62 -16.38
C ARG A 38 24.74 -43.69 -16.91
N SER A 39 26.03 -43.44 -17.19
CA SER A 39 27.03 -42.63 -16.42
C SER A 39 28.50 -42.80 -16.92
N LYS A 40 29.45 -42.09 -16.26
CA LYS A 40 30.88 -42.44 -15.96
C LYS A 40 32.03 -42.30 -17.01
N VAL A 41 32.70 -41.13 -16.97
CA VAL A 41 34.07 -40.90 -16.40
C VAL A 41 35.36 -41.53 -17.02
N SER A 42 36.27 -40.61 -17.41
CA SER A 42 37.77 -40.61 -17.29
C SER A 42 38.76 -41.04 -18.42
N HIS A 43 39.71 -40.11 -18.66
CA HIS A 43 41.16 -40.27 -18.92
C HIS A 43 41.69 -40.61 -20.33
N SER A 44 43.03 -40.51 -20.49
CA SER A 44 43.70 -39.92 -21.66
C SER A 44 45.04 -40.58 -22.06
N SER A 45 45.47 -40.41 -23.33
CA SER A 45 46.80 -39.88 -23.75
C SER A 45 47.35 -40.43 -25.09
N ILE A 46 47.58 -39.51 -26.04
CA ILE A 46 48.75 -39.37 -26.96
C ILE A 46 49.38 -40.65 -27.58
N LYS A 47 49.34 -40.76 -28.92
CA LYS A 47 50.56 -40.93 -29.77
C LYS A 47 50.33 -40.62 -31.26
N THR A 48 51.42 -40.43 -32.00
CA THR A 48 51.51 -39.81 -33.33
C THR A 48 52.04 -40.76 -34.41
N SER A 49 51.72 -40.45 -35.68
CA SER A 49 52.51 -40.84 -36.85
C SER A 49 52.43 -39.77 -37.96
N LEU A 50 53.55 -39.47 -38.62
CA LEU A 50 53.61 -38.53 -39.76
C LEU A 50 53.80 -39.30 -41.08
N SER A 51 53.26 -38.75 -42.17
CA SER A 51 53.83 -38.94 -43.51
C SER A 51 53.46 -37.78 -44.45
N LEU A 52 54.49 -37.09 -44.96
CA LEU A 52 54.47 -36.13 -46.08
C LEU A 52 55.63 -36.53 -46.99
N PRO A 53 55.54 -36.38 -48.33
CA PRO A 53 56.04 -35.13 -48.94
C PRO A 53 55.53 -34.73 -50.36
N LYS A 54 55.60 -33.41 -50.65
CA LYS A 54 55.89 -32.78 -51.99
C LYS A 54 54.81 -32.90 -53.11
N ILE A 55 54.65 -31.96 -54.07
CA ILE A 55 55.32 -30.66 -54.33
C ILE A 55 54.44 -29.65 -55.14
N ASN A 56 54.73 -28.35 -54.95
CA ASN A 56 54.44 -27.15 -55.76
C ASN A 56 53.01 -26.64 -56.14
N ARG A 57 52.88 -25.33 -55.90
CA ARG A 57 51.93 -24.28 -56.33
C ARG A 57 51.95 -23.98 -57.85
N PRO A 58 51.13 -23.03 -58.39
CA PRO A 58 49.85 -22.46 -57.91
C PRO A 58 48.74 -22.42 -58.99
N LEU A 59 47.51 -22.05 -58.59
CA LEU A 59 46.58 -21.27 -59.43
C LEU A 59 45.70 -20.38 -58.53
N ASN A 60 45.45 -19.14 -58.95
CA ASN A 60 44.72 -18.15 -58.14
C ASN A 60 43.20 -18.27 -58.36
N CYS A 61 42.43 -18.24 -57.27
CA CYS A 61 41.01 -17.90 -57.29
C CYS A 61 40.78 -16.73 -56.32
N LEU A 62 39.92 -15.79 -56.71
CA LEU A 62 39.59 -14.61 -55.91
C LEU A 62 38.75 -14.99 -54.67
N PRO A 63 38.91 -14.29 -53.53
CA PRO A 63 38.03 -14.50 -52.39
C PRO A 63 36.61 -14.04 -52.72
N SER A 64 35.61 -14.85 -52.36
CA SER A 64 34.22 -14.41 -52.34
C SER A 64 34.07 -13.25 -51.35
N SER A 65 33.37 -12.19 -51.76
CA SER A 65 33.09 -11.04 -50.90
C SER A 65 32.23 -11.45 -49.72
N VAL A 66 32.78 -11.38 -48.51
CA VAL A 66 31.98 -11.36 -47.28
C VAL A 66 31.12 -10.10 -47.35
N ILE A 67 29.80 -10.26 -47.39
CA ILE A 67 28.88 -9.14 -47.23
C ILE A 67 28.93 -8.73 -45.77
N TYR A 68 29.61 -7.61 -45.50
CA TYR A 68 29.49 -6.91 -44.23
C TYR A 68 28.11 -6.24 -44.23
N GLU A 69 27.13 -6.85 -43.56
CA GLU A 69 25.99 -6.07 -43.06
C GLU A 69 26.55 -5.05 -42.06
N PRO A 70 26.25 -3.75 -42.20
CA PRO A 70 26.72 -2.75 -41.24
C PRO A 70 26.04 -2.95 -39.89
N GLU A 71 26.80 -2.87 -38.79
CA GLU A 71 26.21 -2.83 -37.45
C GLU A 71 25.34 -1.57 -37.30
N VAL A 72 24.02 -1.74 -37.45
CA VAL A 72 23.04 -0.68 -37.19
C VAL A 72 23.08 -0.35 -35.70
N SER A 73 23.70 0.78 -35.36
CA SER A 73 23.80 1.26 -33.98
C SER A 73 22.43 1.73 -33.48
N ARG A 74 21.71 0.84 -32.80
CA ARG A 74 20.36 1.11 -32.27
C ARG A 74 20.42 1.83 -30.93
N ARG A 75 19.58 2.86 -30.78
CA ARG A 75 19.39 3.58 -29.50
C ARG A 75 18.76 2.63 -28.47
N ARG A 76 18.96 2.91 -27.19
CA ARG A 76 18.40 2.12 -26.08
C ARG A 76 17.92 3.04 -24.96
N ALA A 77 16.64 2.96 -24.61
CA ALA A 77 16.05 3.75 -23.52
C ALA A 77 16.26 3.13 -22.13
N ASN A 78 16.70 1.87 -22.04
CA ASN A 78 16.98 1.14 -20.79
C ASN A 78 15.80 1.12 -19.80
N TYR A 79 14.59 0.90 -20.32
CA TYR A 79 13.34 0.82 -19.53
C TYR A 79 13.44 -0.20 -18.40
N LYS A 80 12.69 0.04 -17.31
CA LYS A 80 12.59 -0.90 -16.20
C LYS A 80 11.65 -2.07 -16.56
N PRO A 81 12.03 -3.32 -16.21
CA PRO A 81 11.14 -4.49 -16.31
C PRO A 81 9.82 -4.26 -15.58
N ASN A 82 8.78 -4.95 -16.03
CA ASN A 82 7.45 -4.86 -15.44
C ASN A 82 7.46 -5.26 -13.96
N ILE A 83 6.92 -4.40 -13.09
CA ILE A 83 6.81 -4.66 -11.64
C ILE A 83 5.61 -5.54 -11.25
N TRP A 84 4.74 -5.87 -12.21
CA TRP A 84 3.57 -6.72 -12.03
C TRP A 84 3.86 -8.08 -12.65
N ASP A 85 4.11 -9.05 -11.79
CA ASP A 85 4.36 -10.42 -12.21
C ASP A 85 3.11 -11.06 -12.85
N HIS A 86 3.31 -11.90 -13.87
CA HIS A 86 2.21 -12.51 -14.60
C HIS A 86 1.43 -13.51 -13.75
N ASP A 87 2.14 -14.36 -12.99
CA ASP A 87 1.53 -15.41 -12.17
C ASP A 87 0.81 -14.78 -10.97
N LEU A 88 1.35 -13.69 -10.40
CA LEU A 88 0.66 -12.84 -9.42
C LEU A 88 -0.64 -12.24 -9.98
N ILE A 89 -0.67 -11.80 -11.25
CA ILE A 89 -1.92 -11.35 -11.87
C ILE A 89 -2.90 -12.52 -12.03
N GLN A 90 -2.44 -13.71 -12.45
CA GLN A 90 -3.31 -14.89 -12.59
C GLN A 90 -3.81 -15.45 -11.26
N SER A 91 -3.08 -15.23 -10.15
CA SER A 91 -3.50 -15.63 -8.80
C SER A 91 -4.60 -14.73 -8.23
N LEU A 92 -4.91 -13.58 -8.84
CA LEU A 92 -6.00 -12.72 -8.36
C LEU A 92 -7.34 -13.47 -8.34
N ARG A 93 -7.92 -13.56 -7.16
CA ARG A 93 -9.25 -14.07 -6.81
C ARG A 93 -9.97 -12.98 -6.00
N SER A 94 -11.29 -13.15 -5.86
CA SER A 94 -12.12 -12.27 -5.04
C SER A 94 -13.52 -12.87 -4.91
N ASP A 95 -13.97 -13.09 -3.67
CA ASP A 95 -15.26 -13.69 -3.36
C ASP A 95 -16.45 -12.76 -3.67
N TYR A 96 -16.21 -11.48 -3.99
CA TYR A 96 -17.24 -10.50 -4.37
C TYR A 96 -17.91 -10.76 -5.74
N GLN A 97 -17.78 -11.97 -6.32
CA GLN A 97 -18.65 -12.47 -7.39
C GLN A 97 -19.75 -13.42 -6.88
N ASP A 98 -19.77 -13.74 -5.58
CA ASP A 98 -20.74 -14.66 -4.99
C ASP A 98 -22.17 -14.12 -4.94
N GLU A 99 -23.12 -15.06 -5.03
CA GLU A 99 -24.56 -14.79 -5.05
C GLU A 99 -25.04 -14.07 -3.78
N ALA A 100 -24.35 -14.24 -2.65
CA ALA A 100 -24.66 -13.57 -1.38
C ALA A 100 -24.46 -12.05 -1.47
N TYR A 101 -23.33 -11.60 -2.01
CA TYR A 101 -23.03 -10.17 -2.22
C TYR A 101 -23.98 -9.57 -3.25
N ALA A 102 -24.25 -10.27 -4.35
CA ALA A 102 -25.23 -9.84 -5.35
C ALA A 102 -26.64 -9.64 -4.75
N LYS A 103 -27.10 -10.57 -3.88
CA LYS A 103 -28.38 -10.45 -3.16
C LYS A 103 -28.42 -9.26 -2.21
N ARG A 104 -27.33 -8.97 -1.50
CA ARG A 104 -27.25 -7.79 -0.61
C ARG A 104 -27.23 -6.48 -1.42
N ALA A 105 -26.44 -6.42 -2.49
CA ALA A 105 -26.35 -5.25 -3.36
C ALA A 105 -27.70 -4.89 -3.99
N GLU A 106 -28.43 -5.86 -4.54
CA GLU A 106 -29.76 -5.61 -5.12
C GLU A 106 -30.77 -5.14 -4.06
N LYS A 107 -30.72 -5.64 -2.81
CA LYS A 107 -31.57 -5.14 -1.73
C LYS A 107 -31.27 -3.66 -1.42
N LEU A 108 -30.00 -3.33 -1.11
CA LEU A 108 -29.57 -1.97 -0.77
C LEU A 108 -29.86 -0.97 -1.90
N LYS A 109 -29.77 -1.42 -3.15
CA LYS A 109 -30.08 -0.66 -4.35
C LYS A 109 -31.57 -0.29 -4.45
N GLU A 110 -32.49 -1.19 -4.11
CA GLU A 110 -33.92 -0.82 -4.00
C GLU A 110 -34.18 0.07 -2.78
N ASP A 111 -33.50 -0.15 -1.64
CA ASP A 111 -33.57 0.73 -0.47
C ASP A 111 -33.12 2.18 -0.84
N VAL A 112 -32.03 2.36 -1.59
CA VAL A 112 -31.54 3.66 -2.08
C VAL A 112 -32.50 4.28 -3.12
N LYS A 113 -33.11 3.49 -4.01
CA LYS A 113 -34.16 4.00 -4.91
C LYS A 113 -35.36 4.54 -4.13
N HIS A 114 -35.75 3.90 -3.03
CA HIS A 114 -36.81 4.41 -2.18
C HIS A 114 -36.44 5.77 -1.55
N CYS A 115 -35.18 6.00 -1.17
CA CYS A 115 -34.70 7.33 -0.77
C CYS A 115 -34.77 8.35 -1.93
N MET A 116 -34.31 8.00 -3.14
CA MET A 116 -34.38 8.90 -4.31
C MET A 116 -35.82 9.31 -4.69
N LEU A 117 -36.80 8.46 -4.40
CA LEU A 117 -38.23 8.74 -4.57
C LEU A 117 -38.84 9.58 -3.44
N GLN A 118 -38.29 9.50 -2.22
CA GLN A 118 -38.72 10.32 -1.07
C GLN A 118 -38.25 11.78 -1.24
N GLU A 119 -36.99 11.99 -1.63
CA GLU A 119 -36.43 13.34 -1.82
C GLU A 119 -36.96 14.07 -3.07
N ALA A 120 -37.74 13.39 -3.93
CA ALA A 120 -38.28 13.97 -5.16
C ALA A 120 -39.23 15.17 -4.97
N ALA A 121 -39.61 15.50 -3.74
CA ALA A 121 -40.36 16.71 -3.38
C ALA A 121 -39.47 17.96 -3.22
N ASN A 122 -38.16 17.81 -3.02
CA ASN A 122 -37.21 18.91 -2.82
C ASN A 122 -36.05 18.82 -3.83
N PRO A 123 -35.99 19.70 -4.84
CA PRO A 123 -34.93 19.68 -5.84
C PRO A 123 -33.51 19.78 -5.25
N LEU A 124 -33.31 20.49 -4.14
CA LEU A 124 -31.97 20.59 -3.52
C LEU A 124 -31.56 19.26 -2.88
N ALA A 125 -32.39 18.68 -2.00
CA ALA A 125 -32.10 17.39 -1.38
C ALA A 125 -31.93 16.25 -2.41
N GLN A 126 -32.67 16.31 -3.52
CA GLN A 126 -32.49 15.37 -4.62
C GLN A 126 -31.12 15.52 -5.32
N LEU A 127 -30.57 16.73 -5.46
CA LEU A 127 -29.21 16.96 -5.98
C LEU A 127 -28.13 16.56 -4.95
N GLU A 128 -28.37 16.87 -3.67
CA GLU A 128 -27.51 16.49 -2.53
C GLU A 128 -27.46 14.98 -2.30
N LEU A 129 -28.43 14.22 -2.81
CA LEU A 129 -28.40 12.75 -2.88
C LEU A 129 -27.75 12.23 -4.18
N ILE A 130 -27.98 12.89 -5.32
CA ILE A 130 -27.39 12.51 -6.62
C ILE A 130 -25.87 12.68 -6.63
N ASP A 131 -25.33 13.77 -6.05
CA ASP A 131 -23.88 14.01 -6.08
C ASP A 131 -23.08 12.94 -5.33
N PRO A 132 -23.42 12.54 -4.08
CA PRO A 132 -22.79 11.39 -3.44
C PRO A 132 -22.95 10.09 -4.24
N ILE A 133 -24.13 9.78 -4.81
CA ILE A 133 -24.30 8.59 -5.66
C ILE A 133 -23.31 8.59 -6.84
N GLN A 134 -23.13 9.73 -7.51
CA GLN A 134 -22.19 9.85 -8.62
C GLN A 134 -20.73 9.78 -8.16
N ARG A 135 -20.37 10.52 -7.10
CA ARG A 135 -18.99 10.62 -6.60
C ARG A 135 -18.50 9.33 -5.96
N LEU A 136 -19.38 8.55 -5.32
CA LEU A 136 -19.11 7.19 -4.84
C LEU A 136 -18.99 6.15 -5.98
N GLY A 137 -19.14 6.55 -7.25
CA GLY A 137 -18.99 5.67 -8.43
C GLY A 137 -20.24 4.87 -8.81
N MET A 138 -21.31 4.96 -8.02
CA MET A 138 -22.56 4.22 -8.21
C MET A 138 -23.49 4.83 -9.27
N GLY A 139 -23.13 5.97 -9.87
CA GLY A 139 -23.95 6.60 -10.93
C GLY A 139 -24.29 5.67 -12.11
N HIS A 140 -23.51 4.60 -12.33
CA HIS A 140 -23.78 3.58 -13.34
C HIS A 140 -24.91 2.58 -12.95
N ILE A 141 -25.22 2.45 -11.66
CA ILE A 141 -26.34 1.64 -11.13
C ILE A 141 -27.67 2.39 -11.28
N PHE A 142 -27.63 3.71 -11.02
CA PHE A 142 -28.79 4.60 -10.92
C PHE A 142 -28.94 5.54 -12.14
N ASP A 143 -28.32 5.21 -13.27
CA ASP A 143 -28.25 6.07 -14.48
C ASP A 143 -29.62 6.57 -14.96
N LYS A 144 -30.66 5.72 -14.86
CA LYS A 144 -32.02 6.05 -15.28
C LYS A 144 -32.72 6.96 -14.27
N GLU A 145 -32.55 6.65 -12.98
CA GLU A 145 -33.14 7.36 -11.86
C GLU A 145 -32.56 8.78 -11.75
N ILE A 146 -31.23 8.92 -11.90
CA ILE A 146 -30.53 10.22 -11.94
C ILE A 146 -31.01 11.05 -13.14
N LYS A 147 -31.06 10.48 -14.36
CA LYS A 147 -31.55 11.20 -15.54
C LYS A 147 -33.02 11.60 -15.42
N GLY A 148 -33.86 10.75 -14.83
CA GLY A 148 -35.26 11.06 -14.55
C GLY A 148 -35.40 12.27 -13.61
N ALA A 149 -34.66 12.26 -12.50
CA ALA A 149 -34.62 13.36 -11.54
C ALA A 149 -34.11 14.67 -12.17
N LEU A 150 -32.93 14.65 -12.79
CA LEU A 150 -32.35 15.84 -13.42
C LEU A 150 -33.22 16.40 -14.54
N ASN A 151 -33.92 15.56 -15.30
CA ASN A 151 -34.90 16.02 -16.29
C ASN A 151 -36.08 16.77 -15.65
N ILE A 152 -36.63 16.25 -14.56
CA ILE A 152 -37.73 16.91 -13.82
C ILE A 152 -37.27 18.27 -13.28
N ILE A 153 -36.07 18.34 -12.70
CA ILE A 153 -35.49 19.58 -12.17
C ILE A 153 -35.23 20.60 -13.30
N TRP A 154 -34.66 20.17 -14.43
CA TRP A 154 -34.40 21.04 -15.60
C TRP A 154 -35.69 21.54 -16.28
N GLU A 155 -36.70 20.68 -16.40
CA GLU A 155 -38.02 21.10 -16.88
C GLU A 155 -38.70 22.07 -15.90
N GLY A 156 -38.56 21.85 -14.59
CA GLY A 156 -39.08 22.75 -13.54
C GLY A 156 -38.39 24.12 -13.56
N HIS A 157 -37.08 24.16 -13.82
CA HIS A 157 -36.33 25.38 -14.07
C HIS A 157 -36.88 26.13 -15.28
N ASN A 158 -36.88 25.50 -16.46
CA ASN A 158 -37.19 26.17 -17.72
C ASN A 158 -38.67 26.59 -17.88
N LYS A 159 -39.61 25.94 -17.18
CA LYS A 159 -41.05 26.29 -17.26
C LYS A 159 -41.43 27.53 -16.47
N ASN A 160 -40.62 27.93 -15.49
CA ASN A 160 -40.94 29.05 -14.60
C ASN A 160 -40.42 30.41 -15.11
N ASP A 161 -39.68 30.43 -16.22
CA ASP A 161 -38.68 31.47 -16.43
C ASP A 161 -38.79 32.23 -17.76
N ASN A 162 -39.20 33.50 -17.66
CA ASN A 162 -39.13 34.51 -18.73
C ASN A 162 -37.95 35.49 -18.52
N LYS A 163 -36.98 35.17 -17.65
CA LYS A 163 -35.89 36.07 -17.22
C LYS A 163 -34.49 35.43 -17.15
N GLY A 164 -34.35 34.11 -17.25
CA GLY A 164 -33.05 33.42 -17.33
C GLY A 164 -32.33 33.25 -16.00
N GLY A 165 -33.06 33.11 -14.90
CA GLY A 165 -32.51 32.98 -13.55
C GLY A 165 -33.24 31.95 -12.70
N LEU A 166 -32.46 31.06 -12.08
CA LEU A 166 -32.88 30.29 -10.91
C LEU A 166 -33.55 31.21 -9.89
N GLY A 167 -34.81 30.91 -9.56
CA GLY A 167 -35.63 31.72 -8.66
C GLY A 167 -34.88 32.14 -7.39
N ASP A 168 -35.14 33.37 -6.95
CA ASP A 168 -34.26 34.19 -6.08
C ASP A 168 -33.90 33.57 -4.71
N ASN A 169 -34.49 32.44 -4.36
CA ASN A 169 -34.32 31.73 -3.09
C ASN A 169 -33.08 30.82 -3.02
N TYR A 170 -32.43 30.47 -4.15
CA TYR A 170 -31.25 29.60 -4.12
C TYR A 170 -29.95 30.37 -3.85
N ASP A 171 -29.20 29.94 -2.84
CA ASP A 171 -27.84 30.40 -2.50
C ASP A 171 -26.77 29.96 -3.54
N LEU A 172 -25.50 30.27 -3.28
CA LEU A 172 -24.41 29.93 -4.19
C LEU A 172 -24.17 28.41 -4.25
N TYR A 173 -24.19 27.71 -3.12
CA TYR A 173 -24.02 26.26 -3.05
C TYR A 173 -25.03 25.53 -3.94
N ALA A 174 -26.33 25.75 -3.70
CA ALA A 174 -27.41 25.13 -4.45
C ALA A 174 -27.39 25.52 -5.93
N THR A 175 -27.11 26.80 -6.24
CA THR A 175 -27.01 27.27 -7.64
C THR A 175 -25.84 26.61 -8.38
N SER A 176 -24.69 26.44 -7.71
CA SER A 176 -23.49 25.85 -8.30
C SER A 176 -23.60 24.33 -8.46
N LEU A 177 -24.13 23.64 -7.44
CA LEU A 177 -24.40 22.20 -7.46
C LEU A 177 -25.36 21.84 -8.60
N LEU A 178 -26.47 22.57 -8.73
CA LEU A 178 -27.44 22.37 -9.81
C LEU A 178 -26.82 22.63 -11.19
N PHE A 179 -26.12 23.75 -11.36
CA PHE A 179 -25.45 24.09 -12.63
C PHE A 179 -24.47 23.00 -13.05
N ARG A 180 -23.67 22.50 -12.08
CA ARG A 180 -22.70 21.42 -12.31
C ARG A 180 -23.40 20.14 -12.77
N LEU A 181 -24.29 19.59 -11.95
CA LEU A 181 -24.95 18.30 -12.23
C LEU A 181 -25.76 18.35 -13.54
N LEU A 182 -26.43 19.46 -13.84
CA LEU A 182 -27.13 19.62 -15.11
C LEU A 182 -26.17 19.61 -16.31
N ARG A 183 -25.07 20.36 -16.27
CA ARG A 183 -24.09 20.36 -17.38
C ARG A 183 -23.33 19.04 -17.52
N GLU A 184 -23.03 18.35 -16.42
CA GLU A 184 -22.40 17.01 -16.44
C GLU A 184 -23.28 15.98 -17.16
N HIS A 185 -24.62 16.14 -17.12
CA HIS A 185 -25.58 15.32 -17.87
C HIS A 185 -26.03 15.97 -19.20
N GLY A 186 -25.32 16.99 -19.69
CA GLY A 186 -25.54 17.59 -21.01
C GLY A 186 -26.70 18.57 -21.13
N TYR A 187 -27.40 18.89 -20.03
CA TYR A 187 -28.45 19.90 -20.01
C TYR A 187 -27.86 21.30 -20.14
N HIS A 188 -28.48 22.15 -20.97
CA HIS A 188 -28.05 23.54 -21.07
C HIS A 188 -28.63 24.37 -19.92
N VAL A 189 -27.73 24.99 -19.16
CA VAL A 189 -27.95 26.09 -18.21
C VAL A 189 -27.01 27.22 -18.62
N SER A 190 -27.45 28.49 -18.64
CA SER A 190 -26.55 29.61 -18.94
C SER A 190 -25.61 29.89 -17.77
N GLN A 191 -24.41 30.42 -18.04
CA GLN A 191 -23.55 31.04 -17.02
C GLN A 191 -24.27 32.17 -16.25
N ASP A 192 -25.29 32.79 -16.85
CA ASP A 192 -25.97 33.97 -16.30
C ASP A 192 -26.68 33.72 -14.95
N VAL A 193 -26.92 32.46 -14.57
CA VAL A 193 -27.48 32.12 -13.25
C VAL A 193 -26.59 32.58 -12.08
N PHE A 194 -25.31 32.86 -12.34
CA PHE A 194 -24.38 33.41 -11.35
C PHE A 194 -24.39 34.94 -11.26
N ASN A 195 -25.05 35.67 -12.18
CA ASN A 195 -25.10 37.13 -12.16
C ASN A 195 -25.74 37.69 -10.87
N LYS A 196 -26.67 36.96 -10.23
CA LYS A 196 -27.27 37.34 -8.94
C LYS A 196 -26.29 37.36 -7.75
N PHE A 197 -25.09 36.81 -7.91
CA PHE A 197 -24.02 36.86 -6.91
C PHE A 197 -22.98 37.95 -7.19
N LYS A 198 -23.21 38.80 -8.20
CA LYS A 198 -22.29 39.89 -8.56
C LYS A 198 -22.69 41.22 -7.92
N ASP A 199 -21.68 42.03 -7.57
CA ASP A 199 -21.87 43.39 -7.05
C ASP A 199 -22.01 44.43 -8.19
N GLU A 200 -22.29 45.69 -7.83
CA GLU A 200 -22.43 46.81 -8.78
C GLU A 200 -21.14 47.11 -9.59
N GLY A 201 -19.98 46.65 -9.11
CA GLY A 201 -18.70 46.73 -9.81
C GLY A 201 -18.39 45.53 -10.72
N GLY A 202 -19.23 44.49 -10.70
CA GLY A 202 -19.00 43.23 -11.41
C GLY A 202 -18.02 42.27 -10.71
N GLY A 203 -17.69 42.50 -9.43
CA GLY A 203 -17.07 41.51 -8.56
C GLY A 203 -18.11 40.48 -8.08
N LEU A 204 -17.70 39.48 -7.28
CA LEU A 204 -18.63 38.65 -6.50
C LEU A 204 -18.90 39.33 -5.15
N ILE A 205 -20.16 39.35 -4.72
CA ILE A 205 -20.61 40.02 -3.50
C ILE A 205 -19.82 39.50 -2.28
N THR A 206 -19.34 40.40 -1.43
CA THR A 206 -18.41 40.06 -0.33
C THR A 206 -18.95 39.01 0.65
N SER A 207 -20.24 39.02 0.97
CA SER A 207 -20.86 38.01 1.86
C SER A 207 -20.83 36.58 1.30
N VAL A 208 -20.65 36.42 -0.02
CA VAL A 208 -20.49 35.10 -0.66
C VAL A 208 -19.18 34.43 -0.22
N THR A 209 -18.20 35.19 0.29
CA THR A 209 -16.96 34.63 0.85
C THR A 209 -17.15 33.97 2.22
N GLU A 210 -18.30 34.14 2.88
CA GLU A 210 -18.60 33.43 4.13
C GLU A 210 -19.04 31.96 3.88
N ASP A 211 -19.56 31.67 2.67
CA ASP A 211 -19.97 30.32 2.25
C ASP A 211 -18.82 29.59 1.50
N ILE A 212 -17.94 28.96 2.27
CA ILE A 212 -16.80 28.19 1.72
C ILE A 212 -17.28 27.00 0.87
N ASN A 213 -18.43 26.40 1.20
CA ASN A 213 -18.98 25.26 0.44
C ASN A 213 -19.57 25.70 -0.90
N GLY A 214 -20.22 26.86 -0.96
CA GLY A 214 -20.67 27.50 -2.19
C GLY A 214 -19.50 27.96 -3.05
N ILE A 215 -18.46 28.56 -2.47
CA ILE A 215 -17.23 28.93 -3.19
C ILE A 215 -16.52 27.68 -3.78
N LEU A 216 -16.44 26.58 -3.03
CA LEU A 216 -15.92 25.31 -3.53
C LEU A 216 -16.80 24.73 -4.64
N SER A 217 -18.12 24.78 -4.49
CA SER A 217 -19.06 24.28 -5.51
C SER A 217 -19.03 25.13 -6.79
N LEU A 218 -18.83 26.44 -6.66
CA LEU A 218 -18.62 27.36 -7.78
C LEU A 218 -17.29 27.11 -8.49
N TYR A 219 -16.22 26.81 -7.74
CA TYR A 219 -14.95 26.38 -8.31
C TYR A 219 -15.14 25.14 -9.19
N GLU A 220 -15.82 24.10 -8.69
CA GLU A 220 -16.07 22.88 -9.48
C GLU A 220 -16.98 23.16 -10.68
N ALA A 221 -18.09 23.87 -10.49
CA ALA A 221 -19.00 24.28 -11.55
C ALA A 221 -18.31 25.08 -12.68
N SER A 222 -17.32 25.91 -12.35
CA SER A 222 -16.60 26.75 -13.32
C SER A 222 -15.79 25.96 -14.37
N HIS A 223 -15.48 24.69 -14.10
CA HIS A 223 -14.75 23.81 -15.04
C HIS A 223 -15.64 23.22 -16.15
N LEU A 224 -16.96 23.43 -16.08
CA LEU A 224 -17.96 23.05 -17.11
C LEU A 224 -18.27 24.18 -18.11
N ALA A 225 -17.40 25.19 -18.19
CA ALA A 225 -17.52 26.29 -19.14
C ALA A 225 -17.45 25.84 -20.62
N TYR A 226 -18.12 26.58 -21.49
CA TYR A 226 -18.03 26.51 -22.94
C TYR A 226 -17.13 27.63 -23.49
N GLN A 227 -16.86 27.64 -24.80
CA GLN A 227 -16.13 28.74 -25.43
C GLN A 227 -16.99 30.02 -25.44
N GLY A 228 -16.33 31.17 -25.22
CA GLY A 228 -16.99 32.47 -25.06
C GLY A 228 -17.56 32.75 -23.65
N GLU A 229 -17.63 31.76 -22.76
CA GLU A 229 -18.16 31.96 -21.40
C GLU A 229 -17.12 32.60 -20.45
N THR A 230 -17.07 33.94 -20.46
CA THR A 230 -16.13 34.73 -19.64
C THR A 230 -16.47 34.74 -18.16
N LEU A 231 -17.76 34.71 -17.79
CA LEU A 231 -18.17 34.77 -16.37
C LEU A 231 -17.68 33.55 -15.59
N LEU A 232 -17.73 32.36 -16.20
CA LEU A 232 -17.20 31.15 -15.55
C LEU A 232 -15.67 31.20 -15.41
N LEU A 233 -14.96 31.86 -16.33
CA LEU A 233 -13.52 32.09 -16.21
C LEU A 233 -13.19 33.12 -15.10
N GLU A 234 -13.99 34.17 -14.94
CA GLU A 234 -13.92 35.10 -13.81
C GLU A 234 -14.14 34.34 -12.48
N CYS A 235 -15.22 33.57 -12.37
CA CYS A 235 -15.54 32.75 -11.20
C CYS A 235 -14.42 31.74 -10.88
N ARG A 236 -13.89 31.02 -11.88
CA ARG A 236 -12.76 30.08 -11.71
C ARG A 236 -11.54 30.79 -11.12
N THR A 237 -11.22 31.97 -11.63
CA THR A 237 -10.04 32.75 -11.22
C THR A 237 -10.19 33.28 -9.80
N PHE A 238 -11.36 33.82 -9.46
CA PHE A 238 -11.69 34.28 -8.11
C PHE A 238 -11.65 33.14 -7.09
N THR A 239 -12.42 32.07 -7.33
CA THR A 239 -12.56 30.95 -6.38
C THR A 239 -11.23 30.22 -6.18
N CYS A 240 -10.47 29.96 -7.24
CA CYS A 240 -9.12 29.39 -7.15
C CYS A 240 -8.18 30.25 -6.28
N THR A 241 -8.24 31.57 -6.42
CA THR A 241 -7.43 32.51 -5.62
C THR A 241 -7.86 32.52 -4.16
N TYR A 242 -9.18 32.59 -3.90
CA TYR A 242 -9.74 32.63 -2.56
C TYR A 242 -9.47 31.31 -1.79
N LEU A 243 -9.77 30.16 -2.38
CA LEU A 243 -9.57 28.86 -1.75
C LEU A 243 -8.09 28.59 -1.43
N LYS A 244 -7.16 29.03 -2.29
CA LYS A 244 -5.71 28.98 -2.00
C LYS A 244 -5.30 29.84 -0.81
N ALA A 245 -5.97 30.98 -0.59
CA ALA A 245 -5.67 31.87 0.54
C ALA A 245 -6.22 31.33 1.87
N ILE A 246 -7.41 30.71 1.87
CA ILE A 246 -8.05 30.23 3.12
C ILE A 246 -7.66 28.80 3.54
N LYS A 247 -7.06 27.99 2.65
CA LYS A 247 -6.76 26.56 2.88
C LYS A 247 -6.03 26.28 4.20
N GLU A 248 -5.07 27.13 4.59
CA GLU A 248 -4.26 26.96 5.80
C GLU A 248 -4.93 27.55 7.07
N SER A 249 -6.18 28.02 6.97
CA SER A 249 -6.96 28.64 8.06
C SER A 249 -8.27 27.94 8.40
N VAL A 250 -8.66 26.91 7.64
CA VAL A 250 -9.83 26.05 7.90
C VAL A 250 -9.44 24.80 8.69
N ASP A 251 -10.43 23.99 9.11
CA ASP A 251 -10.17 22.71 9.75
C ASP A 251 -9.48 21.71 8.80
N ILE A 252 -8.91 20.62 9.36
CA ILE A 252 -8.11 19.66 8.59
C ILE A 252 -8.92 18.89 7.53
N MET A 253 -10.22 18.65 7.74
CA MET A 253 -11.05 17.93 6.76
C MET A 253 -11.45 18.85 5.61
N LEU A 254 -11.80 20.11 5.89
CA LEU A 254 -12.04 21.10 4.85
C LEU A 254 -10.75 21.47 4.12
N ALA A 255 -9.61 21.61 4.80
CA ALA A 255 -8.30 21.81 4.18
C ALA A 255 -7.92 20.67 3.22
N ASN A 256 -8.28 19.42 3.55
CA ASN A 256 -8.12 18.26 2.67
C ASN A 256 -9.07 18.31 1.46
N LYS A 257 -10.36 18.66 1.65
CA LYS A 257 -11.31 18.86 0.54
C LYS A 257 -10.84 19.97 -0.43
N LEU A 258 -10.41 21.11 0.11
CA LEU A 258 -9.88 22.23 -0.67
C LEU A 258 -8.57 21.87 -1.37
N GLY A 259 -7.66 21.17 -0.68
CA GLY A 259 -6.40 20.69 -1.25
C GLY A 259 -6.60 19.73 -2.42
N HIS A 260 -7.59 18.84 -2.33
CA HIS A 260 -7.95 17.91 -3.41
C HIS A 260 -8.55 18.64 -4.61
N ALA A 261 -9.55 19.51 -4.41
CA ALA A 261 -10.15 20.28 -5.51
C ALA A 261 -9.12 21.17 -6.22
N LEU A 262 -8.26 21.87 -5.47
CA LEU A 262 -7.21 22.73 -6.03
C LEU A 262 -6.05 21.99 -6.70
N GLU A 263 -5.88 20.69 -6.46
CA GLU A 263 -4.90 19.84 -7.15
C GLU A 263 -5.42 19.40 -8.53
N LEU A 264 -6.71 19.08 -8.63
CA LEU A 264 -7.42 18.77 -9.87
C LEU A 264 -8.93 18.86 -9.59
N PRO A 265 -9.73 19.57 -10.40
CA PRO A 265 -11.17 19.70 -10.17
C PRO A 265 -11.90 18.38 -10.42
N LEU A 266 -13.01 18.16 -9.72
CA LEU A 266 -13.87 16.98 -9.77
C LEU A 266 -14.21 16.54 -11.20
N HIS A 267 -14.60 17.49 -12.07
CA HIS A 267 -14.94 17.20 -13.47
C HIS A 267 -13.77 16.60 -14.27
N TRP A 268 -12.52 16.83 -13.87
CA TRP A 268 -11.31 16.31 -14.51
C TRP A 268 -10.73 15.06 -13.80
N ARG A 269 -11.30 14.62 -12.68
CA ARG A 269 -10.87 13.42 -11.94
C ARG A 269 -11.38 12.12 -12.56
N THR A 270 -10.61 11.05 -12.42
CA THR A 270 -11.00 9.69 -12.86
C THR A 270 -11.95 9.07 -11.84
N GLN A 271 -13.15 8.70 -12.25
CA GLN A 271 -14.28 8.39 -11.35
C GLN A 271 -13.98 7.31 -10.30
N ARG A 272 -13.25 6.25 -10.64
CA ARG A 272 -12.94 5.18 -9.65
C ARG A 272 -11.89 5.57 -8.61
N LEU A 273 -11.03 6.56 -8.90
CA LEU A 273 -10.12 7.12 -7.91
C LEU A 273 -10.79 8.22 -7.07
N GLU A 274 -11.68 9.01 -7.67
CA GLU A 274 -12.56 9.90 -6.90
C GLU A 274 -13.45 9.11 -5.96
N ALA A 275 -14.08 8.01 -6.40
CA ALA A 275 -14.88 7.14 -5.56
C ALA A 275 -14.11 6.59 -4.36
N LEU A 276 -12.90 6.08 -4.57
CA LEU A 276 -12.06 5.57 -3.50
C LEU A 276 -11.66 6.66 -2.48
N TRP A 277 -11.38 7.89 -2.94
CA TRP A 277 -11.09 9.02 -2.06
C TRP A 277 -12.34 9.52 -1.34
N TYR A 278 -13.44 9.72 -2.07
CA TYR A 278 -14.68 10.27 -1.56
C TYR A 278 -15.41 9.30 -0.62
N LEU A 279 -15.24 7.98 -0.76
CA LEU A 279 -15.69 6.99 0.24
C LEU A 279 -15.16 7.30 1.65
N ASN A 280 -13.87 7.64 1.76
CA ASN A 280 -13.25 8.02 3.03
C ASN A 280 -13.68 9.43 3.50
N ILE A 281 -14.09 10.32 2.59
CA ILE A 281 -14.69 11.61 2.97
C ILE A 281 -16.12 11.40 3.48
N TYR A 282 -16.97 10.73 2.69
CA TYR A 282 -18.39 10.48 2.95
C TYR A 282 -18.62 9.78 4.30
N GLU A 283 -17.81 8.78 4.65
CA GLU A 283 -17.86 8.11 5.98
C GLU A 283 -17.61 9.05 7.18
N ASN A 284 -17.11 10.27 6.94
CA ASN A 284 -16.89 11.29 7.97
C ASN A 284 -17.83 12.52 7.83
N GLU A 285 -18.83 12.50 6.94
CA GLU A 285 -19.78 13.61 6.78
C GLU A 285 -20.98 13.46 7.77
N GLU A 286 -21.41 14.56 8.40
CA GLU A 286 -22.43 14.52 9.47
C GLU A 286 -23.80 14.00 9.01
N ASN A 287 -24.07 14.10 7.70
CA ASN A 287 -25.29 13.65 7.02
C ASN A 287 -25.09 12.36 6.20
N MET A 288 -24.05 11.58 6.48
CA MET A 288 -23.74 10.30 5.81
C MET A 288 -24.91 9.31 5.91
N ASN A 289 -25.33 8.77 4.76
CA ASN A 289 -26.35 7.73 4.66
C ASN A 289 -25.69 6.34 4.71
N PRO A 290 -25.92 5.52 5.76
CA PRO A 290 -25.22 4.24 5.93
C PRO A 290 -25.58 3.21 4.86
N THR A 291 -26.83 3.19 4.38
CA THR A 291 -27.28 2.33 3.27
C THR A 291 -26.52 2.67 1.98
N LEU A 292 -26.31 3.96 1.73
CA LEU A 292 -25.55 4.45 0.57
C LEU A 292 -24.05 4.13 0.68
N LEU A 293 -23.48 4.30 1.87
CA LEU A 293 -22.08 3.95 2.15
C LEU A 293 -21.83 2.45 2.01
N GLU A 294 -22.72 1.60 2.55
CA GLU A 294 -22.60 0.14 2.41
C GLU A 294 -22.68 -0.28 0.93
N LEU A 295 -23.68 0.20 0.19
CA LEU A 295 -23.81 -0.10 -1.24
C LEU A 295 -22.59 0.36 -2.03
N ALA A 296 -22.02 1.51 -1.71
CA ALA A 296 -20.81 2.03 -2.36
C ALA A 296 -19.59 1.14 -2.14
N LYS A 297 -19.35 0.69 -0.89
CA LYS A 297 -18.25 -0.24 -0.59
C LYS A 297 -18.46 -1.59 -1.28
N LEU A 298 -19.70 -2.09 -1.28
CA LEU A 298 -20.06 -3.38 -1.87
C LEU A 298 -19.96 -3.39 -3.41
N ASP A 299 -20.56 -2.41 -4.10
CA ASP A 299 -20.41 -2.22 -5.55
C ASP A 299 -18.94 -2.09 -5.93
N PHE A 300 -18.18 -1.25 -5.20
CA PHE A 300 -16.79 -1.02 -5.54
C PHE A 300 -16.00 -2.33 -5.58
N ASN A 301 -16.24 -3.24 -4.63
CA ASN A 301 -15.60 -4.56 -4.58
C ASN A 301 -16.10 -5.51 -5.69
N MET A 302 -17.40 -5.56 -5.96
CA MET A 302 -17.97 -6.37 -7.06
C MET A 302 -17.42 -5.93 -8.43
N VAL A 303 -17.28 -4.62 -8.63
CA VAL A 303 -16.66 -4.03 -9.82
C VAL A 303 -15.15 -4.27 -9.86
N GLN A 304 -14.44 -4.21 -8.72
CA GLN A 304 -13.02 -4.58 -8.63
C GLN A 304 -12.79 -6.05 -9.01
N ALA A 305 -13.60 -6.99 -8.50
CA ALA A 305 -13.52 -8.40 -8.85
C ALA A 305 -13.73 -8.62 -10.36
N THR A 306 -14.62 -7.84 -10.98
CA THR A 306 -14.79 -7.79 -12.44
C THR A 306 -13.53 -7.28 -13.14
N HIS A 307 -12.89 -6.21 -12.63
CA HIS A 307 -11.64 -5.67 -13.19
C HIS A 307 -10.47 -6.64 -13.07
N GLN A 308 -10.31 -7.36 -11.96
CA GLN A 308 -9.28 -8.39 -11.79
C GLN A 308 -9.42 -9.51 -12.83
N ARG A 309 -10.64 -9.98 -13.06
CA ARG A 309 -10.96 -11.00 -14.09
C ARG A 309 -10.63 -10.49 -15.49
N ASP A 310 -10.82 -9.21 -15.76
CA ASP A 310 -10.52 -8.59 -17.05
C ASP A 310 -9.01 -8.33 -17.23
N LEU A 311 -8.30 -7.87 -16.19
CA LEU A 311 -6.83 -7.76 -16.16
C LEU A 311 -6.17 -9.13 -16.42
N ARG A 312 -6.68 -10.21 -15.82
CA ARG A 312 -6.19 -11.57 -16.07
C ARG A 312 -6.24 -11.94 -17.55
N LYS A 313 -7.33 -11.61 -18.27
CA LYS A 313 -7.44 -11.83 -19.73
C LYS A 313 -6.41 -11.01 -20.52
N ALA A 314 -6.24 -9.73 -20.18
CA ALA A 314 -5.28 -8.86 -20.85
C ALA A 314 -3.82 -9.34 -20.64
N SER A 315 -3.48 -9.71 -19.40
CA SER A 315 -2.18 -10.29 -19.03
C SER A 315 -1.91 -11.64 -19.71
N SER A 316 -2.91 -12.53 -19.80
CA SER A 316 -2.80 -13.81 -20.54
C SER A 316 -2.62 -13.63 -22.04
N TRP A 317 -3.32 -12.67 -22.65
CA TRP A 317 -3.09 -12.31 -24.06
C TRP A 317 -1.64 -11.82 -24.27
N TRP A 318 -1.15 -10.89 -23.45
CA TRP A 318 0.19 -10.33 -23.59
C TRP A 318 1.31 -11.37 -23.38
N SER A 319 1.15 -12.19 -22.34
CA SER A 319 2.02 -13.35 -22.05
C SER A 319 2.07 -14.34 -23.22
N SER A 320 0.91 -14.68 -23.82
CA SER A 320 0.84 -15.65 -24.93
C SER A 320 1.50 -15.17 -26.24
N LEU A 321 1.61 -13.85 -26.48
CA LEU A 321 2.39 -13.31 -27.59
C LEU A 321 3.92 -13.43 -27.34
N GLY A 322 4.33 -13.40 -26.07
CA GLY A 322 5.73 -13.39 -25.64
C GLY A 322 6.50 -12.13 -26.07
N LEU A 323 5.81 -11.05 -26.41
CA LEU A 323 6.42 -9.84 -26.96
C LEU A 323 7.32 -9.12 -25.94
N GLY A 324 6.91 -9.01 -24.67
CA GLY A 324 7.75 -8.39 -23.63
C GLY A 324 9.13 -9.05 -23.44
N GLY A 325 9.24 -10.35 -23.72
CA GLY A 325 10.53 -11.05 -23.72
C GLY A 325 11.32 -10.94 -25.03
N LYS A 326 10.63 -10.90 -26.17
CA LYS A 326 11.25 -10.84 -27.52
C LYS A 326 11.66 -9.44 -27.94
N LEU A 327 10.94 -8.41 -27.48
CA LEU A 327 11.18 -6.99 -27.76
C LEU A 327 11.70 -6.29 -26.51
N SER A 328 12.82 -6.77 -25.95
CA SER A 328 13.40 -6.28 -24.68
C SER A 328 13.89 -4.82 -24.69
N PHE A 329 13.73 -4.11 -25.82
CA PHE A 329 13.91 -2.67 -25.93
C PHE A 329 12.64 -1.86 -25.59
N SER A 330 11.49 -2.53 -25.46
CA SER A 330 10.15 -1.94 -25.31
C SER A 330 9.60 -2.03 -23.89
N ARG A 331 8.65 -1.14 -23.58
CA ARG A 331 7.89 -1.01 -22.33
C ARG A 331 6.81 -2.10 -22.21
N ASP A 332 7.11 -3.15 -21.44
CA ASP A 332 6.11 -4.09 -20.92
C ASP A 332 5.29 -3.41 -19.81
N ARG A 333 4.06 -2.98 -20.14
CA ARG A 333 3.21 -2.11 -19.31
C ARG A 333 1.74 -2.53 -19.36
N ILE A 334 1.46 -3.83 -19.52
CA ILE A 334 0.09 -4.32 -19.73
C ILE A 334 -0.88 -3.93 -18.59
N THR A 335 -0.37 -3.80 -17.35
CA THR A 335 -1.15 -3.37 -16.19
C THR A 335 -1.47 -1.87 -16.24
N GLU A 336 -0.52 -1.03 -16.64
CA GLU A 336 -0.73 0.41 -16.83
C GLU A 336 -1.60 0.70 -18.07
N CYS A 337 -1.47 -0.08 -19.14
CA CYS A 337 -2.39 -0.10 -20.28
C CYS A 337 -3.81 -0.53 -19.89
N PHE A 338 -3.95 -1.46 -18.94
CA PHE A 338 -5.24 -1.81 -18.36
C PHE A 338 -5.79 -0.71 -17.45
N PHE A 339 -4.93 0.03 -16.72
CA PHE A 339 -5.34 1.20 -15.94
C PHE A 339 -5.87 2.34 -16.84
N LEU A 340 -5.21 2.62 -17.97
CA LEU A 340 -5.74 3.50 -19.02
C LEU A 340 -7.14 3.05 -19.47
N ALA A 341 -7.32 1.78 -19.81
CA ALA A 341 -8.61 1.25 -20.27
C ALA A 341 -9.71 1.28 -19.18
N LEU A 342 -9.36 0.98 -17.92
CA LEU A 342 -10.24 1.09 -16.76
C LEU A 342 -10.68 2.54 -16.52
N GLY A 343 -9.75 3.49 -16.63
CA GLY A 343 -10.04 4.91 -16.48
C GLY A 343 -10.99 5.43 -17.55
N VAL A 344 -10.89 4.93 -18.79
CA VAL A 344 -11.84 5.22 -19.89
C VAL A 344 -13.23 4.61 -19.61
N MET A 345 -13.28 3.34 -19.20
CA MET A 345 -14.51 2.55 -19.07
C MET A 345 -14.43 1.58 -17.87
N PHE A 346 -14.90 2.03 -16.71
CA PHE A 346 -14.82 1.27 -15.47
C PHE A 346 -16.05 0.39 -15.23
N GLU A 347 -17.16 0.65 -15.91
CA GLU A 347 -18.44 0.02 -15.61
C GLU A 347 -18.40 -1.49 -15.94
N PRO A 348 -19.03 -2.36 -15.13
CA PRO A 348 -18.83 -3.81 -15.21
C PRO A 348 -19.24 -4.40 -16.56
N GLN A 349 -20.28 -3.84 -17.21
CA GLN A 349 -20.75 -4.26 -18.53
C GLN A 349 -19.73 -4.08 -19.66
N PHE A 350 -18.73 -3.20 -19.52
CA PHE A 350 -17.74 -2.91 -20.56
C PHE A 350 -16.50 -3.83 -20.49
N GLY A 351 -16.60 -5.00 -19.87
CA GLY A 351 -15.46 -5.92 -19.68
C GLY A 351 -14.75 -6.38 -20.96
N TYR A 352 -15.48 -6.68 -22.05
CA TYR A 352 -14.84 -7.01 -23.33
C TYR A 352 -14.15 -5.77 -23.97
N PRO A 353 -14.84 -4.64 -24.19
CA PRO A 353 -14.20 -3.41 -24.68
C PRO A 353 -12.98 -2.96 -23.87
N ARG A 354 -13.04 -3.05 -22.53
CA ARG A 354 -11.93 -2.70 -21.62
C ARG A 354 -10.70 -3.59 -21.83
N VAL A 355 -10.89 -4.89 -22.05
CA VAL A 355 -9.77 -5.80 -22.37
C VAL A 355 -9.17 -5.47 -23.73
N GLU A 356 -9.99 -5.32 -24.77
CA GLU A 356 -9.47 -5.00 -26.11
C GLU A 356 -8.77 -3.63 -26.16
N LEU A 357 -9.28 -2.64 -25.44
CA LEU A 357 -8.64 -1.32 -25.31
C LEU A 357 -7.28 -1.40 -24.59
N ALA A 358 -7.15 -2.25 -23.56
CA ALA A 358 -5.86 -2.50 -22.91
C ALA A 358 -4.83 -3.16 -23.87
N LYS A 359 -5.29 -4.09 -24.72
CA LYS A 359 -4.44 -4.66 -25.80
C LYS A 359 -3.97 -3.58 -26.77
N VAL A 360 -4.88 -2.71 -27.20
CA VAL A 360 -4.58 -1.58 -28.11
C VAL A 360 -3.55 -0.65 -27.50
N PHE A 361 -3.70 -0.24 -26.22
CA PHE A 361 -2.70 0.60 -25.55
C PHE A 361 -1.32 -0.07 -25.42
N GLN A 362 -1.24 -1.38 -25.18
CA GLN A 362 0.05 -2.08 -25.14
C GLN A 362 0.65 -2.23 -26.55
N LEU A 363 -0.15 -2.49 -27.58
CA LEU A 363 0.35 -2.51 -28.98
C LEU A 363 0.85 -1.12 -29.40
N ILE A 364 0.12 -0.05 -29.08
CA ILE A 364 0.54 1.35 -29.30
C ILE A 364 1.88 1.60 -28.60
N THR A 365 1.98 1.30 -27.29
CA THR A 365 3.23 1.45 -26.52
C THR A 365 4.39 0.67 -27.14
N THR A 366 4.13 -0.54 -27.64
CA THR A 366 5.15 -1.40 -28.27
C THR A 366 5.65 -0.82 -29.60
N ILE A 367 4.76 -0.21 -30.38
CA ILE A 367 5.11 0.37 -31.68
C ILE A 367 5.72 1.77 -31.51
N ASP A 368 5.28 2.55 -30.51
CA ASP A 368 5.91 3.80 -30.07
C ASP A 368 7.41 3.58 -29.79
N ASP A 369 7.78 2.53 -29.03
CA ASP A 369 9.18 2.15 -28.81
C ASP A 369 9.94 1.73 -30.09
N ILE A 370 9.24 1.17 -31.08
CA ILE A 370 9.83 0.81 -32.37
C ILE A 370 10.20 2.08 -33.16
N TYR A 371 9.31 3.08 -33.23
CA TYR A 371 9.57 4.35 -33.93
C TYR A 371 10.57 5.24 -33.17
N ASP A 372 10.31 5.50 -31.89
CA ASP A 372 11.04 6.54 -31.14
C ASP A 372 12.34 6.04 -30.50
N VAL A 373 12.56 4.73 -30.37
CA VAL A 373 13.81 4.16 -29.84
C VAL A 373 14.55 3.31 -30.87
N PHE A 374 13.95 2.21 -31.35
CA PHE A 374 14.75 1.07 -31.82
C PHE A 374 14.96 0.94 -33.33
N GLY A 375 14.01 1.41 -34.15
CA GLY A 375 14.05 1.29 -35.62
C GLY A 375 15.01 2.26 -36.31
N SER A 376 15.51 1.86 -37.49
CA SER A 376 16.10 2.81 -38.45
C SER A 376 15.00 3.44 -39.33
N LEU A 377 15.30 4.54 -40.01
CA LEU A 377 14.32 5.21 -40.89
C LEU A 377 13.78 4.24 -41.96
N ASP A 378 14.67 3.54 -42.67
CA ASP A 378 14.34 2.58 -43.71
C ASP A 378 13.43 1.44 -43.19
N GLU A 379 13.68 0.95 -41.97
CA GLU A 379 12.84 -0.07 -41.33
C GLU A 379 11.44 0.49 -41.00
N LEU A 380 11.36 1.74 -40.52
CA LEU A 380 10.11 2.41 -40.16
C LEU A 380 9.28 2.78 -41.40
N GLU A 381 9.91 3.18 -42.50
CA GLU A 381 9.23 3.32 -43.80
C GLU A 381 8.66 1.98 -44.27
N CYS A 382 9.41 0.88 -44.15
CA CYS A 382 8.91 -0.46 -44.49
C CYS A 382 7.76 -0.92 -43.56
N PHE A 383 7.82 -0.62 -42.26
CA PHE A 383 6.75 -0.91 -41.31
C PHE A 383 5.48 -0.11 -41.62
N THR A 384 5.66 1.17 -41.95
CA THR A 384 4.56 2.06 -42.35
C THR A 384 3.90 1.54 -43.64
N ASP A 385 4.68 1.18 -44.67
CA ASP A 385 4.17 0.56 -45.92
C ASP A 385 3.40 -0.74 -45.66
N ALA A 386 3.85 -1.58 -44.71
CA ALA A 386 3.16 -2.80 -44.32
C ALA A 386 1.81 -2.53 -43.65
N VAL A 387 1.75 -1.56 -42.72
CA VAL A 387 0.50 -1.12 -42.06
C VAL A 387 -0.44 -0.42 -43.05
N ASP A 388 0.10 0.39 -43.97
CA ASP A 388 -0.69 1.08 -44.99
C ASP A 388 -1.29 0.12 -46.03
N ARG A 389 -0.59 -0.96 -46.38
CA ARG A 389 -1.14 -2.01 -47.26
C ARG A 389 -2.13 -2.91 -46.52
N TRP A 390 -1.89 -3.15 -45.23
CA TRP A 390 -2.59 -4.16 -44.42
C TRP A 390 -2.63 -5.55 -45.10
N ASP A 391 -1.58 -5.87 -45.87
CA ASP A 391 -1.37 -7.20 -46.47
C ASP A 391 -0.36 -7.96 -45.62
N ILE A 392 -0.74 -9.16 -45.17
CA ILE A 392 0.13 -10.04 -44.40
C ILE A 392 1.42 -10.40 -45.16
N LYS A 393 1.41 -10.37 -46.50
CA LYS A 393 2.60 -10.62 -47.33
C LYS A 393 3.67 -9.53 -47.24
N SER A 394 3.33 -8.35 -46.72
CA SER A 394 4.33 -7.30 -46.45
C SER A 394 5.33 -7.70 -45.36
N ILE A 395 5.00 -8.71 -44.53
CA ILE A 395 5.86 -9.21 -43.45
C ILE A 395 7.23 -9.70 -43.93
N ASP A 396 7.34 -10.18 -45.17
CA ASP A 396 8.59 -10.68 -45.76
C ASP A 396 9.64 -9.56 -45.97
N ARG A 397 9.21 -8.30 -45.94
CA ARG A 397 10.07 -7.11 -46.06
C ARG A 397 10.57 -6.55 -44.72
N LEU A 398 9.98 -6.99 -43.61
CA LEU A 398 10.25 -6.42 -42.29
C LEU A 398 11.41 -7.16 -41.60
N PRO A 399 12.23 -6.48 -40.77
CA PRO A 399 13.17 -7.15 -39.87
C PRO A 399 12.41 -8.01 -38.84
N GLU A 400 13.03 -9.08 -38.36
CA GLU A 400 12.34 -10.14 -37.60
C GLU A 400 11.56 -9.62 -36.37
N TYR A 401 12.08 -8.62 -35.67
CA TYR A 401 11.42 -8.01 -34.51
C TYR A 401 10.12 -7.27 -34.90
N MET A 402 10.12 -6.58 -36.05
CA MET A 402 8.94 -5.93 -36.61
C MET A 402 7.92 -6.94 -37.13
N LYS A 403 8.35 -8.07 -37.71
CA LYS A 403 7.42 -9.12 -38.18
C LYS A 403 6.48 -9.57 -37.07
N ILE A 404 7.02 -9.86 -35.89
CA ILE A 404 6.25 -10.38 -34.75
C ILE A 404 5.31 -9.30 -34.20
N CYS A 405 5.75 -8.03 -34.18
CA CYS A 405 4.90 -6.90 -33.79
C CYS A 405 3.76 -6.64 -34.79
N PHE A 406 4.06 -6.60 -36.10
CA PHE A 406 3.08 -6.45 -37.18
C PHE A 406 2.06 -7.59 -37.19
N LEU A 407 2.50 -8.84 -37.01
CA LEU A 407 1.63 -10.00 -36.91
C LEU A 407 0.70 -9.92 -35.69
N ALA A 408 1.20 -9.46 -34.53
CA ALA A 408 0.39 -9.26 -33.33
C ALA A 408 -0.66 -8.16 -33.51
N LEU A 409 -0.29 -7.03 -34.13
CA LEU A 409 -1.21 -5.95 -34.50
C LEU A 409 -2.30 -6.47 -35.46
N TYR A 410 -1.88 -7.04 -36.59
CA TYR A 410 -2.76 -7.57 -37.64
C TYR A 410 -3.77 -8.58 -37.07
N ASN A 411 -3.29 -9.58 -36.32
CA ASN A 411 -4.15 -10.61 -35.76
C ASN A 411 -5.12 -10.05 -34.71
N THR A 412 -4.64 -9.18 -33.79
CA THR A 412 -5.51 -8.60 -32.74
C THR A 412 -6.60 -7.73 -33.36
N THR A 413 -6.25 -6.83 -34.28
CA THR A 413 -7.20 -5.95 -34.95
C THR A 413 -8.20 -6.73 -35.83
N ASN A 414 -7.75 -7.76 -36.55
CA ASN A 414 -8.65 -8.60 -37.34
C ASN A 414 -9.55 -9.48 -36.44
N GLN A 415 -9.09 -9.92 -35.26
CA GLN A 415 -9.92 -10.60 -34.26
C GLN A 415 -11.02 -9.67 -33.72
N MET A 416 -10.67 -8.45 -33.28
CA MET A 416 -11.65 -7.45 -32.85
C MET A 416 -12.72 -7.19 -33.93
N GLY A 417 -12.29 -7.09 -35.19
CA GLY A 417 -13.17 -6.94 -36.34
C GLY A 417 -14.05 -8.16 -36.63
N TYR A 418 -13.54 -9.39 -36.41
CA TYR A 418 -14.30 -10.63 -36.52
C TYR A 418 -15.39 -10.73 -35.44
N GLU A 419 -15.06 -10.47 -34.17
CA GLU A 419 -16.04 -10.56 -33.08
C GLU A 419 -17.17 -9.54 -33.23
N ILE A 420 -16.86 -8.30 -33.65
CA ILE A 420 -17.89 -7.28 -33.88
C ILE A 420 -18.70 -7.55 -35.16
N LEU A 421 -18.10 -8.16 -36.19
CA LEU A 421 -18.85 -8.69 -37.34
C LEU A 421 -19.77 -9.86 -36.95
N LYS A 422 -19.32 -10.73 -36.02
CA LYS A 422 -20.09 -11.86 -35.49
C LYS A 422 -21.28 -11.40 -34.65
N ASP A 423 -21.07 -10.44 -33.76
CA ASP A 423 -22.04 -10.04 -32.75
C ASP A 423 -22.99 -8.92 -33.22
N GLN A 424 -22.55 -8.06 -34.15
CA GLN A 424 -23.32 -6.90 -34.63
C GLN A 424 -23.59 -6.91 -36.15
N GLY A 425 -22.97 -7.81 -36.92
CA GLY A 425 -23.08 -7.83 -38.38
C GLY A 425 -22.28 -6.72 -39.10
N ILE A 426 -21.46 -5.95 -38.38
CA ILE A 426 -20.74 -4.79 -38.91
C ILE A 426 -19.26 -5.13 -39.12
N ASN A 427 -18.79 -5.07 -40.37
CA ASN A 427 -17.35 -5.18 -40.65
C ASN A 427 -16.63 -3.87 -40.31
N ILE A 428 -16.06 -3.79 -39.10
CA ILE A 428 -15.31 -2.60 -38.65
C ILE A 428 -13.84 -2.57 -39.09
N ILE A 429 -13.31 -3.62 -39.74
CA ILE A 429 -11.87 -3.71 -40.09
C ILE A 429 -11.39 -2.49 -40.91
N PRO A 430 -12.12 -1.97 -41.92
CA PRO A 430 -11.71 -0.76 -42.65
C PRO A 430 -11.60 0.50 -41.77
N TYR A 431 -12.36 0.58 -40.67
CA TYR A 431 -12.32 1.70 -39.74
C TYR A 431 -11.14 1.56 -38.78
N LEU A 432 -10.85 0.35 -38.29
CA LEU A 432 -9.66 0.07 -37.48
C LEU A 432 -8.37 0.28 -38.29
N GLN A 433 -8.33 -0.15 -39.56
CA GLN A 433 -7.26 0.16 -40.51
C GLN A 433 -7.07 1.68 -40.65
N LYS A 434 -8.15 2.44 -40.82
CA LYS A 434 -8.08 3.90 -40.94
C LYS A 434 -7.55 4.56 -39.66
N ALA A 435 -7.96 4.07 -38.49
CA ALA A 435 -7.46 4.55 -37.20
C ALA A 435 -5.96 4.28 -37.01
N ALA A 436 -5.48 3.08 -37.40
CA ALA A 436 -4.06 2.77 -37.41
C ALA A 436 -3.28 3.67 -38.39
N LYS A 437 -3.74 3.78 -39.64
CA LYS A 437 -3.12 4.62 -40.68
C LYS A 437 -2.99 6.08 -40.27
N TRP A 438 -3.98 6.62 -39.56
CA TRP A 438 -3.90 7.95 -38.97
C TRP A 438 -2.67 8.04 -38.05
N TYR A 439 -2.58 7.21 -37.01
CA TYR A 439 -1.49 7.24 -36.02
C TYR A 439 -0.07 7.25 -36.64
N TYR A 440 0.15 6.53 -37.75
CA TYR A 440 1.47 6.37 -38.38
C TYR A 440 1.80 7.34 -39.53
N SER A 441 0.96 8.35 -39.85
CA SER A 441 1.08 9.10 -41.13
C SER A 441 2.24 10.12 -41.25
N GLY A 442 3.35 9.92 -40.53
CA GLY A 442 4.70 10.19 -41.04
C GLY A 442 5.20 11.64 -41.19
N TYR A 443 4.49 12.67 -40.73
CA TYR A 443 4.94 14.07 -40.86
C TYR A 443 5.61 14.60 -39.58
N LYS A 444 6.84 15.11 -39.69
CA LYS A 444 7.54 15.81 -38.60
C LYS A 444 7.21 17.32 -38.64
N PRO A 445 6.45 17.87 -37.67
CA PRO A 445 5.90 19.21 -37.78
C PRO A 445 6.67 20.27 -36.96
N SER A 446 6.46 21.55 -37.26
CA SER A 446 6.80 22.66 -36.35
C SER A 446 5.91 22.66 -35.08
N LEU A 447 6.19 23.47 -34.05
CA LEU A 447 5.41 23.47 -32.80
C LEU A 447 3.89 23.69 -33.01
N GLU A 448 3.52 24.62 -33.89
CA GLU A 448 2.11 24.91 -34.22
C GLU A 448 1.47 23.73 -34.99
N GLU A 449 2.20 23.10 -35.90
CA GLU A 449 1.74 21.90 -36.60
C GLU A 449 1.79 20.63 -35.71
N TYR A 450 2.60 20.60 -34.65
CA TYR A 450 2.71 19.50 -33.69
C TYR A 450 1.50 19.48 -32.76
N LEU A 451 1.02 20.65 -32.34
CA LEU A 451 -0.27 20.78 -31.65
C LEU A 451 -1.45 20.36 -32.54
N ASN A 452 -1.34 20.46 -33.87
CA ASN A 452 -2.38 20.04 -34.82
C ASN A 452 -2.29 18.54 -35.21
N ASN A 453 -1.09 18.01 -35.48
CA ASN A 453 -0.88 16.61 -35.90
C ASN A 453 -0.69 15.64 -34.73
N GLY A 454 -0.17 16.08 -33.58
CA GLY A 454 0.07 15.24 -32.40
C GLY A 454 -1.21 14.61 -31.83
N TRP A 455 -2.36 15.24 -32.07
CA TRP A 455 -3.70 14.67 -31.82
C TRP A 455 -3.84 13.25 -32.38
N VAL A 456 -3.21 12.99 -33.52
CA VAL A 456 -3.30 11.74 -34.26
C VAL A 456 -2.22 10.74 -33.80
N SER A 457 -0.97 11.17 -33.67
CA SER A 457 0.18 10.28 -33.40
C SER A 457 0.36 9.88 -31.93
N SER A 458 -0.46 10.36 -31.01
CA SER A 458 -0.37 10.01 -29.57
C SER A 458 -1.70 9.62 -28.92
N SER A 459 -2.78 9.48 -29.69
CA SER A 459 -4.16 9.44 -29.17
C SER A 459 -4.56 10.67 -28.32
N GLY A 460 -4.68 11.82 -28.97
CA GLY A 460 -5.41 13.00 -28.48
C GLY A 460 -4.94 13.55 -27.13
N PRO A 461 -5.69 13.35 -26.01
CA PRO A 461 -5.38 13.96 -24.72
C PRO A 461 -3.95 13.77 -24.21
N VAL A 462 -3.31 12.64 -24.55
CA VAL A 462 -1.93 12.32 -24.11
C VAL A 462 -0.96 13.44 -24.47
N ILE A 463 -1.01 14.03 -25.68
CA ILE A 463 -0.01 15.01 -26.09
C ILE A 463 -0.12 16.35 -25.38
N LEU A 464 -1.30 16.76 -24.90
CA LEU A 464 -1.42 18.01 -24.14
C LEU A 464 -0.70 17.90 -22.79
N VAL A 465 -0.80 16.76 -22.10
CA VAL A 465 -0.10 16.56 -20.82
C VAL A 465 1.35 16.12 -21.04
N HIS A 466 1.67 15.44 -22.16
CA HIS A 466 3.06 15.21 -22.56
C HIS A 466 3.76 16.55 -22.90
N ALA A 467 3.09 17.50 -23.58
CA ALA A 467 3.61 18.85 -23.81
C ALA A 467 3.81 19.63 -22.50
N PHE A 468 2.93 19.45 -21.49
CA PHE A 468 3.12 19.98 -20.14
C PHE A 468 4.31 19.34 -19.39
N LEU A 469 4.76 18.15 -19.78
CA LEU A 469 5.99 17.52 -19.28
C LEU A 469 7.22 17.91 -20.11
N LEU A 470 7.09 18.10 -21.43
CA LEU A 470 8.17 18.54 -22.32
C LEU A 470 8.52 20.03 -22.13
N SER A 471 7.59 20.88 -21.70
CA SER A 471 7.88 22.27 -21.29
C SER A 471 8.81 22.36 -20.07
N LYS A 472 8.98 21.25 -19.33
CA LYS A 472 9.95 21.09 -18.23
C LYS A 472 11.37 20.71 -18.70
N LEU A 473 11.60 20.62 -20.02
CA LEU A 473 12.92 20.33 -20.60
C LEU A 473 13.56 21.62 -21.16
N PRO A 474 14.85 21.87 -20.89
CA PRO A 474 15.55 23.10 -21.34
C PRO A 474 15.57 23.34 -22.85
N THR A 475 15.33 22.31 -23.67
CA THR A 475 15.30 22.43 -25.13
C THR A 475 14.04 23.14 -25.64
N ALA A 476 12.88 22.91 -25.02
CA ALA A 476 11.62 23.54 -25.43
C ALA A 476 11.63 25.06 -25.19
N THR A 477 12.25 25.49 -24.08
CA THR A 477 12.43 26.91 -23.75
C THR A 477 13.49 27.59 -24.62
N GLN A 478 14.48 26.85 -25.14
CA GLN A 478 15.51 27.38 -26.03
C GLN A 478 15.00 27.72 -27.44
N GLU A 479 14.09 26.93 -28.01
CA GLU A 479 13.54 27.22 -29.35
C GLU A 479 12.52 28.36 -29.35
N ALA A 480 11.69 28.45 -28.29
CA ALA A 480 10.67 29.50 -28.15
C ALA A 480 11.17 30.79 -27.48
N ASN A 481 12.36 30.78 -26.86
CA ASN A 481 12.97 31.93 -26.16
C ASN A 481 12.09 32.54 -25.05
N VAL A 482 11.33 31.69 -24.35
CA VAL A 482 10.45 32.02 -23.20
C VAL A 482 10.85 31.21 -21.96
N SER A 483 10.37 31.57 -20.77
CA SER A 483 10.67 30.79 -19.57
C SER A 483 9.86 29.48 -19.51
N GLU A 484 10.36 28.52 -18.74
CA GLU A 484 9.63 27.27 -18.44
C GLU A 484 8.26 27.56 -17.81
N MET A 485 8.13 28.61 -17.01
CA MET A 485 6.87 28.98 -16.36
C MET A 485 5.86 29.49 -17.39
N ASP A 486 6.28 30.36 -18.31
CA ASP A 486 5.40 30.89 -19.37
C ASP A 486 4.93 29.77 -20.30
N ALA A 487 5.83 28.84 -20.65
CA ALA A 487 5.51 27.66 -21.43
C ALA A 487 4.51 26.72 -20.72
N ARG A 488 4.69 26.47 -19.41
CA ARG A 488 3.74 25.68 -18.61
C ARG A 488 2.36 26.34 -18.56
N ASN A 489 2.29 27.63 -18.22
CA ASN A 489 1.04 28.39 -18.16
C ASN A 489 0.28 28.35 -19.51
N HIS A 490 0.99 28.50 -20.63
CA HIS A 490 0.39 28.42 -21.95
C HIS A 490 -0.21 27.03 -22.26
N ILE A 491 0.45 25.94 -21.85
CA ILE A 491 -0.11 24.60 -21.99
C ILE A 491 -1.33 24.39 -21.07
N GLU A 492 -1.34 24.94 -19.85
CA GLU A 492 -2.51 24.89 -18.96
C GLU A 492 -3.73 25.62 -19.57
N ASP A 493 -3.52 26.76 -20.23
CA ASP A 493 -4.58 27.46 -20.98
C ASP A 493 -5.05 26.67 -22.22
N LEU A 494 -4.16 25.99 -22.94
CA LEU A 494 -4.53 25.11 -24.06
C LEU A 494 -5.31 23.87 -23.57
N ILE A 495 -4.95 23.30 -22.43
CA ILE A 495 -5.69 22.23 -21.74
C ILE A 495 -7.10 22.73 -21.39
N PHE A 496 -7.22 23.88 -20.73
CA PHE A 496 -8.53 24.45 -20.37
C PHE A 496 -9.38 24.78 -21.61
N SER A 497 -8.76 25.32 -22.68
CA SER A 497 -9.45 25.59 -23.94
C SER A 497 -9.93 24.32 -24.65
N SER A 498 -9.17 23.22 -24.53
CA SER A 498 -9.57 21.91 -25.05
C SER A 498 -10.70 21.30 -24.22
N TRP A 499 -10.66 21.43 -22.89
CA TRP A 499 -11.76 21.03 -22.00
C TRP A 499 -13.06 21.79 -22.30
N LYS A 500 -13.01 23.10 -22.58
CA LYS A 500 -14.21 23.87 -22.98
C LYS A 500 -14.86 23.32 -24.26
N LYS A 501 -14.07 22.83 -25.23
CA LYS A 501 -14.59 22.17 -26.45
C LYS A 501 -15.17 20.79 -26.14
N LEU A 502 -14.53 20.02 -25.27
CA LEU A 502 -15.08 18.72 -24.81
C LEU A 502 -16.41 18.91 -24.06
N ASN A 503 -16.53 19.96 -23.24
CA ASN A 503 -17.77 20.31 -22.54
C ASN A 503 -18.92 20.61 -23.53
N GLU A 504 -18.65 21.30 -24.64
CA GLU A 504 -19.65 21.60 -25.67
C GLU A 504 -20.21 20.32 -26.33
N GLU A 505 -19.40 19.28 -26.48
CA GLU A 505 -19.83 17.97 -27.01
C GLU A 505 -20.64 17.13 -26.02
N VAL A 506 -20.69 17.49 -24.72
CA VAL A 506 -21.56 16.81 -23.73
C VAL A 506 -23.03 17.18 -23.91
N ARG A 507 -23.32 18.30 -24.59
CA ARG A 507 -24.68 18.80 -24.78
C ARG A 507 -25.57 17.76 -25.47
N THR A 508 -26.82 17.64 -25.02
CA THR A 508 -27.83 16.69 -25.54
C THR A 508 -28.14 16.78 -27.05
N ALA A 509 -27.61 17.79 -27.75
CA ALA A 509 -27.70 17.95 -29.20
C ALA A 509 -26.45 17.48 -29.98
N SER A 510 -25.45 16.87 -29.33
CA SER A 510 -24.26 16.32 -30.01
C SER A 510 -24.64 15.20 -30.99
N PRO A 511 -23.96 15.09 -32.15
CA PRO A 511 -24.17 13.98 -33.09
C PRO A 511 -23.60 12.63 -32.59
N TYR A 512 -22.88 12.60 -31.47
CA TYR A 512 -22.23 11.40 -30.94
C TYR A 512 -23.07 10.71 -29.84
N PRO A 513 -23.02 9.37 -29.70
CA PRO A 513 -23.68 8.67 -28.59
C PRO A 513 -23.09 9.06 -27.23
N PRO A 514 -23.90 9.24 -26.16
CA PRO A 514 -23.41 9.63 -24.83
C PRO A 514 -22.29 8.76 -24.27
N HIS A 515 -22.31 7.44 -24.50
CA HIS A 515 -21.23 6.55 -24.05
C HIS A 515 -19.89 6.82 -24.76
N PHE A 516 -19.90 7.28 -26.02
CA PHE A 516 -18.68 7.66 -26.74
C PHE A 516 -18.11 8.97 -26.20
N ILE A 517 -18.98 9.96 -25.95
CA ILE A 517 -18.60 11.24 -25.34
C ILE A 517 -18.00 11.00 -23.95
N ASN A 518 -18.65 10.15 -23.13
CA ASN A 518 -18.12 9.75 -21.82
C ASN A 518 -16.75 9.07 -21.93
N CYS A 519 -16.54 8.17 -22.90
CA CYS A 519 -15.21 7.58 -23.15
C CYS A 519 -14.14 8.65 -23.50
N ALA A 520 -14.50 9.68 -24.26
CA ALA A 520 -13.58 10.77 -24.62
C ALA A 520 -13.23 11.67 -23.41
N LEU A 521 -14.23 12.05 -22.59
CA LEU A 521 -14.01 12.75 -21.32
C LEU A 521 -13.13 11.92 -20.38
N ASN A 522 -13.45 10.62 -20.25
CA ASN A 522 -12.74 9.71 -19.37
C ASN A 522 -11.30 9.45 -19.82
N LEU A 523 -11.03 9.45 -21.13
CA LEU A 523 -9.66 9.42 -21.66
C LEU A 523 -8.86 10.65 -21.22
N ALA A 524 -9.46 11.85 -21.26
CA ALA A 524 -8.80 13.05 -20.72
C ALA A 524 -8.57 12.95 -19.20
N ARG A 525 -9.56 12.46 -18.43
CA ARG A 525 -9.48 12.25 -16.97
C ARG A 525 -8.35 11.29 -16.57
N VAL A 526 -8.20 10.15 -17.25
CA VAL A 526 -7.15 9.16 -16.91
C VAL A 526 -5.76 9.62 -17.35
N VAL A 527 -5.66 10.37 -18.45
CA VAL A 527 -4.39 11.00 -18.86
C VAL A 527 -3.96 12.08 -17.86
N HIS A 528 -4.89 12.94 -17.40
CA HIS A 528 -4.61 13.86 -16.30
C HIS A 528 -4.11 13.13 -15.06
N CYS A 529 -4.74 12.00 -14.70
CA CYS A 529 -4.33 11.19 -13.56
C CYS A 529 -2.91 10.61 -13.71
N ILE A 530 -2.61 9.94 -14.82
CA ILE A 530 -1.32 9.25 -15.03
C ILE A 530 -0.14 10.23 -15.06
N TYR A 531 -0.31 11.39 -15.70
CA TYR A 531 0.77 12.35 -15.92
C TYR A 531 0.87 13.46 -14.86
N GLN A 532 -0.02 13.45 -13.86
CA GLN A 532 -0.15 14.47 -12.80
C GLN A 532 1.17 14.79 -12.07
N HIS A 533 2.02 13.77 -11.86
CA HIS A 533 3.24 13.89 -11.04
C HIS A 533 4.54 13.52 -11.80
N GLY A 534 4.46 13.24 -13.11
CA GLY A 534 5.58 12.74 -13.93
C GLY A 534 5.10 11.76 -14.99
N ASP A 535 6.00 11.02 -15.64
CA ASP A 535 5.62 9.94 -16.59
C ASP A 535 5.22 8.66 -15.84
N GLY A 536 3.97 8.63 -15.36
CA GLY A 536 3.39 7.49 -14.66
C GLY A 536 3.08 6.27 -15.55
N HIS A 537 3.38 6.30 -16.86
CA HIS A 537 3.23 5.16 -17.79
C HIS A 537 4.56 4.45 -18.01
N THR A 538 5.62 5.20 -18.35
CA THR A 538 6.97 4.64 -18.48
C THR A 538 7.56 4.26 -17.12
N VAL A 539 7.33 5.08 -16.09
CA VAL A 539 7.92 4.90 -14.75
C VAL A 539 6.91 4.24 -13.81
N GLN A 540 7.09 2.95 -13.57
CA GLN A 540 6.29 2.19 -12.60
C GLN A 540 6.74 2.45 -11.15
N ASP A 541 6.72 3.71 -10.72
CA ASP A 541 7.02 4.09 -9.33
C ASP A 541 5.77 4.13 -8.43
N ARG A 542 5.90 4.76 -7.25
CA ARG A 542 4.95 4.65 -6.15
C ARG A 542 3.55 5.12 -6.55
N ASN A 543 3.40 6.27 -7.19
CA ASN A 543 2.08 6.89 -7.31
C ASN A 543 1.15 6.10 -8.26
N THR A 544 1.63 5.67 -9.44
CA THR A 544 0.85 4.79 -10.31
C THR A 544 0.65 3.42 -9.67
N LYS A 545 1.69 2.85 -9.02
CA LYS A 545 1.59 1.53 -8.38
C LYS A 545 0.55 1.53 -7.26
N ASP A 546 0.57 2.50 -6.36
CA ASP A 546 -0.30 2.54 -5.19
C ASP A 546 -1.77 2.81 -5.57
N ARG A 547 -2.00 3.59 -6.65
CA ARG A 547 -3.32 3.73 -7.31
C ARG A 547 -3.79 2.39 -7.88
N LEU A 548 -2.98 1.72 -8.71
CA LEU A 548 -3.27 0.39 -9.26
C LEU A 548 -3.56 -0.64 -8.17
N THR A 549 -2.74 -0.69 -7.12
CA THR A 549 -2.89 -1.57 -5.97
C THR A 549 -4.23 -1.35 -5.26
N SER A 550 -4.62 -0.09 -5.06
CA SER A 550 -5.86 0.23 -4.33
C SER A 550 -7.12 0.10 -5.20
N LEU A 551 -6.99 0.13 -6.54
CA LEU A 551 -8.10 -0.14 -7.45
C LEU A 551 -8.32 -1.62 -7.74
N LEU A 552 -7.24 -2.43 -7.82
CA LEU A 552 -7.29 -3.80 -8.37
C LEU A 552 -6.91 -4.92 -7.38
N VAL A 553 -6.22 -4.62 -6.28
CA VAL A 553 -5.67 -5.65 -5.37
C VAL A 553 -6.24 -5.57 -3.96
N ARG A 554 -6.53 -4.35 -3.45
CA ARG A 554 -7.17 -4.16 -2.14
C ARG A 554 -8.67 -3.96 -2.29
N PRO A 555 -9.53 -4.88 -1.79
CA PRO A 555 -10.95 -4.57 -1.63
C PRO A 555 -11.12 -3.53 -0.51
N ILE A 556 -12.18 -2.73 -0.59
CA ILE A 556 -12.59 -1.89 0.53
C ILE A 556 -13.26 -2.79 1.57
N PRO A 557 -12.81 -2.82 2.83
CA PRO A 557 -13.40 -3.74 3.78
C PRO A 557 -14.82 -3.33 4.17
N LEU A 558 -15.67 -4.34 4.35
CA LEU A 558 -17.03 -4.18 4.90
C LEU A 558 -17.06 -4.20 6.44
N VAL A 559 -15.91 -4.17 7.11
CA VAL A 559 -15.78 -4.27 8.59
C VAL A 559 -16.63 -3.24 9.34
N HIS A 560 -16.72 -2.00 8.85
CA HIS A 560 -17.64 -0.99 9.40
C HIS A 560 -19.10 -1.47 9.43
N CYS A 561 -19.56 -2.06 8.33
CA CYS A 561 -20.91 -2.58 8.17
C CYS A 561 -21.10 -3.84 9.02
N MET A 562 -20.11 -4.74 9.07
CA MET A 562 -20.13 -5.93 9.93
C MET A 562 -20.22 -5.56 11.42
N LEU A 563 -19.54 -4.49 11.85
CA LEU A 563 -19.63 -3.95 13.22
C LEU A 563 -20.99 -3.28 13.51
N GLN A 564 -21.69 -2.75 12.49
CA GLN A 564 -23.06 -2.25 12.62
C GLN A 564 -24.11 -3.37 12.62
N GLU A 565 -23.89 -4.44 11.85
CA GLU A 565 -24.78 -5.62 11.83
C GLU A 565 -24.62 -6.53 13.07
N ALA A 566 -23.48 -6.42 13.78
CA ALA A 566 -23.27 -7.04 15.08
C ALA A 566 -24.21 -6.42 16.14
N THR A 567 -25.41 -6.99 16.26
CA THR A 567 -26.57 -6.46 17.02
C THR A 567 -26.38 -6.26 18.53
N ASN A 568 -25.23 -6.67 19.09
CA ASN A 568 -24.92 -6.53 20.51
C ASN A 568 -23.40 -6.37 20.73
N PRO A 569 -22.96 -5.83 21.88
CA PRO A 569 -21.53 -5.59 22.14
C PRO A 569 -20.64 -6.84 22.10
N LEU A 570 -21.13 -8.02 22.48
CA LEU A 570 -20.30 -9.24 22.45
C LEU A 570 -19.92 -9.59 21.01
N ALA A 571 -20.90 -9.61 20.10
CA ALA A 571 -20.66 -9.86 18.67
C ALA A 571 -19.70 -8.83 18.03
N GLN A 572 -19.68 -7.57 18.53
CA GLN A 572 -18.69 -6.58 18.09
C GLN A 572 -17.28 -6.92 18.59
N LEU A 573 -17.13 -7.34 19.84
CA LEU A 573 -15.83 -7.74 20.42
C LEU A 573 -15.29 -9.03 19.78
N GLU A 574 -16.16 -10.00 19.51
CA GLU A 574 -15.85 -11.26 18.82
C GLU A 574 -15.45 -11.05 17.35
N LEU A 575 -15.79 -9.91 16.75
CA LEU A 575 -15.28 -9.50 15.44
C LEU A 575 -13.96 -8.70 15.57
N ILE A 576 -13.85 -7.83 16.57
CA ILE A 576 -12.64 -7.01 16.82
C ILE A 576 -11.42 -7.88 17.15
N ASP A 577 -11.56 -8.91 18.00
CA ASP A 577 -10.40 -9.71 18.43
C ASP A 577 -9.72 -10.46 17.28
N PRO A 578 -10.44 -11.21 16.40
CA PRO A 578 -9.83 -11.78 15.20
C PRO A 578 -9.19 -10.72 14.30
N ILE A 579 -9.85 -9.57 14.06
CA ILE A 579 -9.27 -8.48 13.26
C ILE A 579 -7.90 -8.03 13.82
N GLN A 580 -7.80 -7.82 15.13
CA GLN A 580 -6.56 -7.38 15.77
C GLN A 580 -5.50 -8.49 15.76
N ARG A 581 -5.89 -9.73 16.07
CA ARG A 581 -4.97 -10.87 16.16
C ARG A 581 -4.44 -11.34 14.80
N LEU A 582 -5.23 -11.19 13.74
CA LEU A 582 -4.79 -11.35 12.34
C LEU A 582 -3.83 -10.22 11.86
N GLY A 583 -3.51 -9.23 12.71
CA GLY A 583 -2.59 -8.13 12.40
C GLY A 583 -3.21 -6.98 11.60
N MET A 584 -4.49 -7.08 11.25
CA MET A 584 -5.22 -6.09 10.44
C MET A 584 -5.75 -4.90 11.25
N GLY A 585 -5.56 -4.86 12.57
CA GLY A 585 -5.96 -3.71 13.40
C GLY A 585 -5.40 -2.35 12.96
N HIS A 586 -4.34 -2.34 12.14
CA HIS A 586 -3.78 -1.12 11.53
C HIS A 586 -4.57 -0.61 10.30
N ILE A 587 -5.41 -1.45 9.69
CA ILE A 587 -6.38 -1.10 8.63
C ILE A 587 -7.65 -0.52 9.28
N PHE A 588 -8.05 -1.08 10.42
CA PHE A 588 -9.34 -0.85 11.10
C PHE A 588 -9.25 0.00 12.36
N ASP A 589 -8.16 0.77 12.51
CA ASP A 589 -7.87 1.55 13.71
C ASP A 589 -9.01 2.54 14.06
N LYS A 590 -9.65 3.12 13.04
CA LYS A 590 -10.82 4.01 13.18
C LYS A 590 -12.06 3.25 13.65
N GLU A 591 -12.43 2.18 12.95
CA GLU A 591 -13.67 1.43 13.21
C GLU A 591 -13.62 0.70 14.55
N ILE A 592 -12.48 0.10 14.90
CA ILE A 592 -12.28 -0.57 16.19
C ILE A 592 -12.42 0.45 17.34
N LYS A 593 -11.78 1.62 17.24
CA LYS A 593 -11.90 2.67 18.26
C LYS A 593 -13.32 3.23 18.34
N GLY A 594 -14.00 3.41 17.21
CA GLY A 594 -15.40 3.83 17.17
C GLY A 594 -16.32 2.85 17.91
N ALA A 595 -16.22 1.55 17.59
CA ALA A 595 -16.99 0.50 18.24
C ALA A 595 -16.67 0.40 19.75
N LEU A 596 -15.39 0.34 20.13
CA LEU A 596 -15.00 0.28 21.54
C LEU A 596 -15.41 1.52 22.33
N ASN A 597 -15.42 2.71 21.72
CA ASN A 597 -15.92 3.92 22.37
C ASN A 597 -17.43 3.86 22.61
N ILE A 598 -18.22 3.37 21.66
CA ILE A 598 -19.67 3.18 21.81
C ILE A 598 -19.95 2.18 22.95
N ILE A 599 -19.21 1.06 23.00
CA ILE A 599 -19.32 0.06 24.07
C ILE A 599 -18.92 0.66 25.43
N TRP A 600 -17.83 1.43 25.50
CA TRP A 600 -17.34 2.11 26.71
C TRP A 600 -18.30 3.19 27.23
N GLU A 601 -18.89 4.00 26.35
CA GLU A 601 -19.91 4.98 26.74
C GLU A 601 -21.20 4.30 27.19
N GLY A 602 -21.62 3.22 26.52
CA GLY A 602 -22.77 2.40 26.93
C GLY A 602 -22.58 1.76 28.30
N HIS A 603 -21.36 1.39 28.66
CA HIS A 603 -20.99 0.98 30.01
C HIS A 603 -21.10 2.15 31.01
N ASN A 604 -20.38 3.25 30.78
CA ASN A 604 -20.26 4.34 31.74
C ASN A 604 -21.56 5.15 31.96
N LYS A 605 -22.48 5.16 30.99
CA LYS A 605 -23.76 5.89 31.10
C LYS A 605 -24.80 5.18 31.99
N ASN A 606 -24.62 3.89 32.28
CA ASN A 606 -25.66 3.07 32.90
C ASN A 606 -25.51 2.87 34.42
N ASP A 607 -24.31 3.01 35.01
CA ASP A 607 -24.12 2.51 36.38
C ASP A 607 -23.34 3.40 37.37
N ASN A 608 -24.03 3.77 38.45
CA ASN A 608 -23.43 4.31 39.68
C ASN A 608 -22.96 3.16 40.64
N LYS A 609 -22.93 1.90 40.18
CA LYS A 609 -22.55 0.73 41.01
C LYS A 609 -21.43 -0.16 40.44
N GLY A 610 -20.82 0.19 39.31
CA GLY A 610 -19.56 -0.41 38.86
C GLY A 610 -19.61 -1.89 38.45
N GLY A 611 -20.78 -2.44 38.12
CA GLY A 611 -20.93 -3.78 37.56
C GLY A 611 -20.93 -3.77 36.04
N LEU A 612 -20.04 -4.53 35.40
CA LEU A 612 -20.22 -4.88 33.98
C LEU A 612 -21.45 -5.81 33.89
N GLY A 613 -22.53 -5.29 33.30
CA GLY A 613 -23.87 -5.87 33.19
C GLY A 613 -24.00 -7.33 33.63
N ASP A 614 -24.80 -7.57 34.67
CA ASP A 614 -24.90 -8.83 35.42
C ASP A 614 -25.14 -10.08 34.56
N ASN A 615 -25.65 -9.91 33.33
CA ASN A 615 -25.90 -10.98 32.35
C ASN A 615 -24.66 -11.47 31.57
N TYR A 616 -23.51 -10.78 31.60
CA TYR A 616 -22.30 -11.26 30.91
C TYR A 616 -21.58 -12.36 31.69
N ASP A 617 -21.27 -13.47 31.00
CA ASP A 617 -20.42 -14.57 31.46
C ASP A 617 -18.93 -14.19 31.57
N LEU A 618 -18.09 -15.16 31.93
CA LEU A 618 -16.65 -14.92 32.11
C LEU A 618 -15.96 -14.59 30.78
N TYR A 619 -16.28 -15.31 29.70
CA TYR A 619 -15.69 -15.07 28.38
C TYR A 619 -15.95 -13.65 27.89
N ALA A 620 -17.22 -13.22 27.86
CA ALA A 620 -17.63 -11.88 27.47
C ALA A 620 -17.01 -10.80 28.37
N THR A 621 -17.05 -10.99 29.70
CA THR A 621 -16.47 -10.01 30.65
C THR A 621 -14.95 -9.88 30.47
N SER A 622 -14.25 -10.99 30.25
CA SER A 622 -12.79 -11.01 30.09
C SER A 622 -12.33 -10.45 28.75
N LEU A 623 -13.04 -10.78 27.66
CA LEU A 623 -12.77 -10.27 26.32
C LEU A 623 -12.97 -8.74 26.27
N LEU A 624 -14.08 -8.25 26.83
CA LEU A 624 -14.39 -6.82 26.92
C LEU A 624 -13.35 -6.07 27.75
N PHE A 625 -13.01 -6.58 28.94
CA PHE A 625 -11.96 -6.02 29.79
C PHE A 625 -10.60 -5.93 29.07
N ARG A 626 -10.21 -7.01 28.37
CA ARG A 626 -8.93 -7.06 27.62
C ARG A 626 -8.90 -6.00 26.52
N LEU A 627 -9.85 -6.05 25.59
CA LEU A 627 -9.86 -5.14 24.43
C LEU A 627 -9.93 -3.67 24.86
N LEU A 628 -10.77 -3.34 25.86
CA LEU A 628 -10.83 -1.97 26.39
C LEU A 628 -9.51 -1.49 27.00
N ARG A 629 -8.83 -2.29 27.83
CA ARG A 629 -7.52 -1.90 28.39
C ARG A 629 -6.43 -1.81 27.32
N GLU A 630 -6.44 -2.69 26.32
CA GLU A 630 -5.50 -2.66 25.20
C GLU A 630 -5.66 -1.41 24.30
N HIS A 631 -6.86 -0.82 24.22
CA HIS A 631 -7.10 0.48 23.59
C HIS A 631 -6.97 1.70 24.53
N GLY A 632 -6.94 1.48 25.85
CA GLY A 632 -6.57 2.50 26.84
C GLY A 632 -7.70 2.97 27.77
N TYR A 633 -8.86 2.31 27.72
CA TYR A 633 -9.99 2.60 28.60
C TYR A 633 -9.76 2.05 30.01
N LEU A 634 -10.14 2.83 31.04
CA LEU A 634 -9.83 2.55 32.45
C LEU A 634 -10.88 1.64 33.11
N VAL A 635 -10.94 0.38 32.67
CA VAL A 635 -11.82 -0.65 33.27
C VAL A 635 -11.25 -1.11 34.62
N SER A 636 -12.04 -1.13 35.70
CA SER A 636 -11.58 -1.69 36.99
C SER A 636 -11.45 -3.22 36.94
N GLN A 637 -10.55 -3.79 37.76
CA GLN A 637 -10.53 -5.23 38.06
C GLN A 637 -11.84 -5.74 38.72
N ASP A 638 -12.60 -4.87 39.38
CA ASP A 638 -13.77 -5.25 40.20
C ASP A 638 -14.90 -5.95 39.42
N VAL A 639 -14.88 -5.81 38.10
CA VAL A 639 -15.80 -6.44 37.15
C VAL A 639 -15.75 -7.98 37.21
N PHE A 640 -14.68 -8.54 37.77
CA PHE A 640 -14.53 -9.98 38.01
C PHE A 640 -15.05 -10.44 39.38
N ASN A 641 -15.43 -9.54 40.29
CA ASN A 641 -15.95 -9.92 41.62
C ASN A 641 -17.25 -10.75 41.54
N LYS A 642 -18.06 -10.57 40.48
CA LYS A 642 -19.26 -11.40 40.25
C LYS A 642 -18.99 -12.89 39.97
N PHE A 643 -17.72 -13.26 39.70
CA PHE A 643 -17.29 -14.64 39.52
C PHE A 643 -16.66 -15.24 40.79
N LYS A 644 -16.70 -14.54 41.93
CA LYS A 644 -16.16 -15.02 43.21
C LYS A 644 -17.19 -15.72 44.10
N ASP A 645 -16.72 -16.73 44.83
CA ASP A 645 -17.49 -17.42 45.88
C ASP A 645 -17.41 -16.70 47.25
N GLU A 646 -18.18 -17.17 48.23
CA GLU A 646 -18.20 -16.61 49.60
C GLU A 646 -16.85 -16.73 50.34
N GLY A 647 -15.94 -17.60 49.88
CA GLY A 647 -14.57 -17.72 50.38
C GLY A 647 -13.56 -16.81 49.67
N GLY A 648 -14.00 -16.08 48.63
CA GLY A 648 -13.17 -15.24 47.79
C GLY A 648 -12.36 -16.00 46.72
N GLY A 649 -12.63 -17.29 46.50
CA GLY A 649 -12.15 -18.06 45.34
C GLY A 649 -12.97 -17.74 44.09
N LEU A 650 -12.61 -18.31 42.93
CA LEU A 650 -13.47 -18.28 41.74
C LEU A 650 -14.51 -19.42 41.82
N ILE A 651 -15.77 -19.12 41.51
CA ILE A 651 -16.90 -20.06 41.61
C ILE A 651 -16.61 -21.31 40.75
N THR A 652 -16.86 -22.51 41.29
CA THR A 652 -16.46 -23.78 40.64
C THR A 652 -17.06 -23.99 39.25
N SER A 653 -18.30 -23.56 38.98
CA SER A 653 -18.93 -23.66 37.65
C SER A 653 -18.20 -22.86 36.56
N VAL A 654 -17.41 -21.86 36.93
CA VAL A 654 -16.58 -21.08 35.99
C VAL A 654 -15.49 -21.96 35.35
N THR A 655 -15.16 -23.11 35.95
CA THR A 655 -14.24 -24.08 35.35
C THR A 655 -14.85 -24.91 34.20
N GLU A 656 -16.15 -24.81 33.94
CA GLU A 656 -16.79 -25.46 32.79
C GLU A 656 -16.56 -24.66 31.48
N ASP A 657 -16.31 -23.34 31.59
CA ASP A 657 -16.00 -22.46 30.46
C ASP A 657 -14.47 -22.31 30.27
N ILE A 658 -13.88 -23.24 29.52
CA ILE A 658 -12.44 -23.23 29.22
C ILE A 658 -12.04 -21.99 28.39
N ASN A 659 -12.92 -21.47 27.53
CA ASN A 659 -12.67 -20.28 26.74
C ASN A 659 -12.70 -19.00 27.60
N GLY A 660 -13.62 -18.91 28.55
CA GLY A 660 -13.64 -17.84 29.56
C GLY A 660 -12.43 -17.88 30.48
N ILE A 661 -12.00 -19.07 30.92
CA ILE A 661 -10.77 -19.24 31.70
C ILE A 661 -9.53 -18.81 30.91
N LEU A 662 -9.46 -19.11 29.60
CA LEU A 662 -8.39 -18.65 28.70
C LEU A 662 -8.44 -17.13 28.48
N SER A 663 -9.61 -16.56 28.22
CA SER A 663 -9.79 -15.11 28.09
C SER A 663 -9.46 -14.37 29.41
N LEU A 664 -9.79 -14.95 30.57
CA LEU A 664 -9.43 -14.42 31.89
C LEU A 664 -7.91 -14.50 32.14
N TYR A 665 -7.26 -15.59 31.73
CA TYR A 665 -5.80 -15.71 31.77
C TYR A 665 -5.14 -14.57 30.98
N GLU A 666 -5.60 -14.30 29.76
CA GLU A 666 -5.07 -13.22 28.93
C GLU A 666 -5.40 -11.83 29.50
N ALA A 667 -6.66 -11.59 29.90
CA ALA A 667 -7.08 -10.37 30.59
C ALA A 667 -6.23 -10.07 31.84
N SER A 668 -5.90 -11.10 32.62
CA SER A 668 -5.10 -10.95 33.85
C SER A 668 -3.68 -10.43 33.62
N HIS A 669 -3.17 -10.48 32.38
CA HIS A 669 -1.84 -9.95 32.02
C HIS A 669 -1.81 -8.43 31.82
N LEU A 670 -2.97 -7.77 31.84
CA LEU A 670 -3.15 -6.31 31.79
C LEU A 670 -3.28 -5.65 33.17
N ALA A 671 -2.94 -6.37 34.24
CA ALA A 671 -2.99 -5.88 35.62
C ALA A 671 -2.00 -4.74 35.89
N TYR A 672 -2.47 -3.71 36.60
CA TYR A 672 -1.68 -2.60 37.13
C TYR A 672 -1.05 -2.94 38.49
N GLN A 673 -0.16 -2.08 38.99
CA GLN A 673 0.42 -2.28 40.32
C GLN A 673 -0.65 -2.09 41.42
N GLY A 674 -0.74 -3.05 42.34
CA GLY A 674 -1.76 -3.07 43.40
C GLY A 674 -3.04 -3.86 43.06
N GLU A 675 -3.22 -4.31 41.81
CA GLU A 675 -4.38 -5.11 41.40
C GLU A 675 -4.24 -6.59 41.80
N THR A 676 -4.53 -6.89 43.07
CA THR A 676 -4.42 -8.25 43.64
C THR A 676 -5.39 -9.25 43.02
N LEU A 677 -6.62 -8.82 42.69
CA LEU A 677 -7.65 -9.70 42.12
C LEU A 677 -7.19 -10.30 40.78
N LEU A 678 -6.55 -9.50 39.92
CA LEU A 678 -6.01 -9.99 38.65
C LEU A 678 -4.80 -10.91 38.85
N LEU A 679 -4.01 -10.71 39.91
CA LEU A 679 -2.90 -11.61 40.26
C LEU A 679 -3.42 -12.97 40.79
N GLU A 680 -4.50 -12.97 41.57
CA GLU A 680 -5.22 -14.17 42.00
C GLU A 680 -5.79 -14.91 40.78
N CYS A 681 -6.53 -14.22 39.91
CA CYS A 681 -7.08 -14.77 38.67
C CYS A 681 -5.97 -15.36 37.77
N ARG A 682 -4.84 -14.67 37.60
CA ARG A 682 -3.69 -15.19 36.83
C ARG A 682 -3.13 -16.48 37.43
N THR A 683 -3.03 -16.54 38.75
CA THR A 683 -2.47 -17.70 39.47
C THR A 683 -3.40 -18.90 39.36
N PHE A 684 -4.72 -18.70 39.54
CA PHE A 684 -5.74 -19.73 39.37
C PHE A 684 -5.78 -20.25 37.92
N THR A 685 -5.99 -19.37 36.95
CA THR A 685 -6.16 -19.74 35.54
C THR A 685 -4.90 -20.43 34.98
N CYS A 686 -3.70 -19.92 35.28
CA CYS A 686 -2.44 -20.55 34.89
C CYS A 686 -2.29 -21.98 35.46
N THR A 687 -2.76 -22.20 36.70
CA THR A 687 -2.73 -23.53 37.34
C THR A 687 -3.75 -24.47 36.69
N TYR A 688 -4.98 -24.00 36.49
CA TYR A 688 -6.06 -24.78 35.88
C TYR A 688 -5.75 -25.17 34.44
N LEU A 689 -5.35 -24.21 33.59
CA LEU A 689 -5.04 -24.46 32.18
C LEU A 689 -3.88 -25.45 32.01
N LYS A 690 -2.87 -25.43 32.91
CA LYS A 690 -1.79 -26.43 32.93
C LYS A 690 -2.28 -27.83 33.30
N ALA A 691 -3.30 -27.95 34.15
CA ALA A 691 -3.87 -29.24 34.53
C ALA A 691 -4.72 -29.86 33.43
N ILE A 692 -5.51 -29.05 32.70
CA ILE A 692 -6.44 -29.55 31.69
C ILE A 692 -5.84 -29.70 30.27
N LYS A 693 -4.67 -29.09 29.99
CA LYS A 693 -4.08 -29.05 28.63
C LYS A 693 -3.99 -30.42 27.94
N GLU A 694 -3.61 -31.45 28.68
CA GLU A 694 -3.43 -32.81 28.14
C GLU A 694 -4.73 -33.64 28.11
N SER A 695 -5.89 -33.02 28.42
CA SER A 695 -7.22 -33.64 28.46
C SER A 695 -8.27 -32.98 27.54
N VAL A 696 -7.91 -31.90 26.85
CA VAL A 696 -8.73 -31.25 25.82
C VAL A 696 -8.37 -31.76 24.41
N ASP A 697 -9.10 -31.33 23.39
CA ASP A 697 -8.77 -31.64 22.00
C ASP A 697 -7.44 -31.00 21.55
N ILE A 698 -6.91 -31.43 20.40
CA ILE A 698 -5.59 -31.01 19.90
C ILE A 698 -5.55 -29.50 19.56
N MET A 699 -6.64 -28.91 19.07
CA MET A 699 -6.67 -27.49 18.71
C MET A 699 -6.74 -26.61 19.96
N LEU A 700 -7.56 -26.98 20.94
CA LEU A 700 -7.59 -26.29 22.23
C LEU A 700 -6.28 -26.50 23.02
N ALA A 701 -5.70 -27.70 23.03
CA ALA A 701 -4.40 -27.98 23.65
C ALA A 701 -3.28 -27.11 23.04
N ASN A 702 -3.33 -26.83 21.73
CA ASN A 702 -2.43 -25.90 21.05
C ASN A 702 -2.68 -24.44 21.46
N LYS A 703 -3.95 -23.99 21.51
CA LYS A 703 -4.30 -22.64 22.00
C LYS A 703 -3.83 -22.42 23.45
N LEU A 704 -4.09 -23.39 24.34
CA LEU A 704 -3.64 -23.37 25.73
C LEU A 704 -2.11 -23.42 25.85
N GLY A 705 -1.45 -24.26 25.06
CA GLY A 705 0.01 -24.37 25.03
C GLY A 705 0.68 -23.05 24.63
N HIS A 706 0.13 -22.36 23.63
CA HIS A 706 0.61 -21.06 23.15
C HIS A 706 0.43 -19.97 24.22
N ALA A 707 -0.77 -19.82 24.79
CA ALA A 707 -1.00 -18.83 25.85
C ALA A 707 -0.11 -19.07 27.08
N LEU A 708 0.09 -20.33 27.49
CA LEU A 708 0.93 -20.71 28.63
C LEU A 708 2.45 -20.59 28.37
N GLU A 709 2.90 -20.53 27.11
CA GLU A 709 4.28 -20.22 26.73
C GLU A 709 4.56 -18.71 26.87
N LEU A 710 3.66 -17.89 26.33
CA LEU A 710 3.71 -16.43 26.40
C LEU A 710 2.29 -15.88 26.18
N PRO A 711 1.75 -15.03 27.07
CA PRO A 711 0.41 -14.48 26.91
C PRO A 711 0.34 -13.53 25.71
N LEU A 712 -0.80 -13.51 25.02
CA LEU A 712 -1.12 -12.69 23.85
C LEU A 712 -0.62 -11.25 23.96
N HIS A 713 -0.88 -10.60 25.10
CA HIS A 713 -0.49 -9.20 25.33
C HIS A 713 1.04 -8.97 25.26
N TRP A 714 1.87 -10.01 25.43
CA TRP A 714 3.34 -9.93 25.41
C TRP A 714 3.94 -10.43 24.07
N ARG A 715 3.12 -10.88 23.12
CA ARG A 715 3.58 -11.40 21.81
C ARG A 715 3.87 -10.29 20.80
N THR A 716 4.82 -10.54 19.89
CA THR A 716 5.11 -9.63 18.76
C THR A 716 4.03 -9.80 17.68
N GLN A 717 3.33 -8.72 17.32
CA GLN A 717 2.07 -8.77 16.57
C GLN A 717 2.15 -9.55 15.25
N ARG A 718 3.23 -9.43 14.47
CA ARG A 718 3.35 -10.15 13.18
C ARG A 718 3.65 -11.65 13.32
N LEU A 719 4.22 -12.09 14.45
CA LEU A 719 4.38 -13.51 14.76
C LEU A 719 3.08 -14.11 15.31
N GLU A 720 2.34 -13.36 16.14
CA GLU A 720 0.97 -13.76 16.53
C GLU A 720 0.06 -13.85 15.30
N ALA A 721 0.07 -12.85 14.41
CA ALA A 721 -0.75 -12.88 13.19
C ALA A 721 -0.45 -14.07 12.29
N LEU A 722 0.82 -14.43 12.11
CA LEU A 722 1.20 -15.61 11.32
C LEU A 722 0.73 -16.92 11.98
N TRP A 723 0.83 -17.04 13.30
CA TRP A 723 0.34 -18.22 14.03
C TRP A 723 -1.19 -18.29 14.04
N TYR A 724 -1.85 -17.17 14.34
CA TYR A 724 -3.30 -17.08 14.47
C TYR A 724 -3.99 -17.21 13.12
N LEU A 725 -3.39 -16.83 11.99
CA LEU A 725 -3.91 -17.12 10.65
C LEU A 725 -4.18 -18.62 10.44
N ASN A 726 -3.24 -19.48 10.85
CA ASN A 726 -3.39 -20.94 10.76
C ASN A 726 -4.40 -21.50 11.79
N ILE A 727 -4.63 -20.81 12.91
CA ILE A 727 -5.67 -21.18 13.88
C ILE A 727 -7.05 -20.77 13.36
N TYR A 728 -7.21 -19.50 12.95
CA TYR A 728 -8.46 -18.91 12.46
C TYR A 728 -9.02 -19.65 11.26
N GLU A 729 -8.16 -20.08 10.31
CA GLU A 729 -8.54 -20.93 9.18
C GLU A 729 -9.20 -22.27 9.56
N ASN A 730 -9.08 -22.70 10.82
CA ASN A 730 -9.68 -23.92 11.37
C ASN A 730 -10.75 -23.65 12.45
N GLU A 731 -11.23 -22.41 12.64
CA GLU A 731 -12.29 -22.09 13.61
C GLU A 731 -13.70 -22.22 12.97
N GLU A 732 -14.67 -22.81 13.69
CA GLU A 732 -16.03 -23.09 13.15
C GLU A 732 -16.80 -21.83 12.73
N ASN A 733 -16.44 -20.68 13.29
CA ASN A 733 -17.01 -19.35 13.03
C ASN A 733 -16.07 -18.45 12.20
N MET A 734 -15.10 -19.04 11.49
CA MET A 734 -14.19 -18.32 10.58
C MET A 734 -14.96 -17.56 9.49
N ASN A 735 -14.61 -16.29 9.29
CA ASN A 735 -15.16 -15.46 8.22
C ASN A 735 -14.21 -15.51 6.99
N PRO A 736 -14.64 -16.05 5.84
CA PRO A 736 -13.76 -16.28 4.68
C PRO A 736 -13.20 -14.97 4.12
N THR A 737 -14.03 -13.92 3.99
CA THR A 737 -13.59 -12.57 3.59
C THR A 737 -12.49 -12.01 4.49
N LEU A 738 -12.61 -12.23 5.81
CA LEU A 738 -11.64 -11.76 6.79
C LEU A 738 -10.33 -12.56 6.70
N LEU A 739 -10.41 -13.87 6.46
CA LEU A 739 -9.25 -14.73 6.23
C LEU A 739 -8.54 -14.38 4.90
N GLU A 740 -9.27 -14.19 3.79
CA GLU A 740 -8.70 -13.77 2.49
C GLU A 740 -7.97 -12.43 2.66
N LEU A 741 -8.64 -11.42 3.24
CA LEU A 741 -8.06 -10.10 3.47
C LEU A 741 -6.81 -10.16 4.37
N ALA A 742 -6.83 -11.00 5.41
CA ALA A 742 -5.67 -11.18 6.29
C ALA A 742 -4.48 -11.83 5.58
N LYS A 743 -4.71 -12.85 4.74
CA LYS A 743 -3.66 -13.47 3.92
C LYS A 743 -3.10 -12.49 2.88
N LEU A 744 -3.97 -11.70 2.24
CA LEU A 744 -3.59 -10.66 1.29
C LEU A 744 -2.76 -9.55 1.96
N ASP A 745 -3.24 -8.94 3.05
CA ASP A 745 -2.49 -7.94 3.80
C ASP A 745 -1.14 -8.49 4.28
N PHE A 746 -1.13 -9.71 4.84
CA PHE A 746 0.09 -10.29 5.36
C PHE A 746 1.18 -10.33 4.28
N ASN A 747 0.83 -10.77 3.07
CA ASN A 747 1.72 -10.82 1.92
C ASN A 747 2.11 -9.43 1.39
N MET A 748 1.19 -8.46 1.37
CA MET A 748 1.48 -7.08 0.93
C MET A 748 2.40 -6.32 1.90
N VAL A 749 2.22 -6.53 3.20
CA VAL A 749 3.07 -6.01 4.27
C VAL A 749 4.44 -6.69 4.23
N GLN A 750 4.51 -8.02 4.05
CA GLN A 750 5.76 -8.75 3.81
C GLN A 750 6.53 -8.20 2.60
N ALA A 751 5.88 -8.01 1.45
CA ALA A 751 6.51 -7.44 0.25
C ALA A 751 7.00 -5.99 0.45
N THR A 752 6.44 -5.27 1.41
CA THR A 752 6.92 -3.95 1.85
C THR A 752 8.12 -4.07 2.79
N HIS A 753 8.08 -4.97 3.77
CA HIS A 753 9.22 -5.28 4.65
C HIS A 753 10.45 -5.77 3.87
N GLN A 754 10.27 -6.64 2.87
CA GLN A 754 11.34 -7.05 1.95
C GLN A 754 11.96 -5.88 1.19
N ARG A 755 11.18 -4.84 0.87
CA ARG A 755 11.66 -3.62 0.19
C ARG A 755 12.41 -2.70 1.16
N ASP A 756 11.98 -2.67 2.40
CA ASP A 756 12.61 -1.91 3.48
C ASP A 756 13.96 -2.55 3.90
N LEU A 757 14.01 -3.88 4.12
CA LEU A 757 15.25 -4.62 4.39
C LEU A 757 16.28 -4.43 3.27
N ARG A 758 15.84 -4.45 2.00
CA ARG A 758 16.73 -4.17 0.85
C ARG A 758 17.39 -2.79 0.93
N LYS A 759 16.71 -1.75 1.44
CA LYS A 759 17.32 -0.43 1.66
C LYS A 759 18.33 -0.46 2.80
N ALA A 760 17.98 -1.07 3.94
CA ALA A 760 18.85 -1.18 5.12
C ALA A 760 20.14 -1.97 4.79
N SER A 761 20.01 -3.12 4.13
CA SER A 761 21.13 -3.93 3.65
C SER A 761 21.99 -3.20 2.61
N SER A 762 21.39 -2.45 1.69
CA SER A 762 22.14 -1.61 0.73
C SER A 762 22.93 -0.49 1.41
N TRP A 763 22.33 0.19 2.40
CA TRP A 763 23.01 1.21 3.21
C TRP A 763 24.21 0.61 3.94
N TRP A 764 24.02 -0.51 4.65
CA TRP A 764 25.08 -1.16 5.41
C TRP A 764 26.24 -1.61 4.51
N SER A 765 25.91 -2.21 3.36
CA SER A 765 26.87 -2.58 2.32
C SER A 765 27.65 -1.37 1.80
N SER A 766 27.00 -0.21 1.63
CA SER A 766 27.64 1.01 1.12
C SER A 766 28.62 1.68 2.10
N LEU A 767 28.44 1.48 3.41
CA LEU A 767 29.42 1.90 4.43
C LEU A 767 30.67 1.01 4.43
N GLY A 768 30.52 -0.26 4.04
CA GLY A 768 31.58 -1.26 4.06
C GLY A 768 32.10 -1.60 5.47
N LEU A 769 31.35 -1.28 6.53
CA LEU A 769 31.77 -1.46 7.92
C LEU A 769 31.99 -2.93 8.28
N GLY A 770 31.06 -3.83 7.95
CA GLY A 770 31.22 -5.29 8.22
C GLY A 770 32.45 -5.92 7.57
N GLY A 771 33.02 -5.31 6.52
CA GLY A 771 34.30 -5.74 5.92
C GLY A 771 35.55 -5.09 6.52
N LYS A 772 35.41 -3.98 7.27
CA LYS A 772 36.50 -3.22 7.89
C LYS A 772 36.64 -3.46 9.40
N LEU A 773 35.52 -3.71 10.08
CA LEU A 773 35.42 -3.99 11.50
C LEU A 773 35.17 -5.49 11.69
N SER A 774 36.13 -6.33 11.33
CA SER A 774 35.98 -7.80 11.35
C SER A 774 35.83 -8.43 12.74
N PHE A 775 35.96 -7.63 13.81
CA PHE A 775 35.62 -8.00 15.18
C PHE A 775 34.13 -7.81 15.51
N SER A 776 33.38 -7.07 14.67
CA SER A 776 31.99 -6.67 14.92
C SER A 776 30.98 -7.57 14.21
N ARG A 777 29.81 -7.73 14.85
CA ARG A 777 28.68 -8.55 14.43
C ARG A 777 27.90 -7.86 13.29
N ASP A 778 28.06 -8.36 12.07
CA ASP A 778 27.14 -8.04 10.96
C ASP A 778 25.77 -8.70 11.20
N ARG A 779 24.77 -7.87 11.52
CA ARG A 779 23.45 -8.28 12.03
C ARG A 779 22.32 -7.48 11.39
N ILE A 780 22.52 -6.93 10.19
CA ILE A 780 21.57 -5.96 9.61
C ILE A 780 20.16 -6.55 9.40
N THR A 781 20.05 -7.88 9.29
CA THR A 781 18.76 -8.59 9.17
C THR A 781 18.07 -8.76 10.53
N GLU A 782 18.82 -9.14 11.56
CA GLU A 782 18.36 -9.24 12.95
C GLU A 782 18.01 -7.84 13.53
N CYS A 783 18.79 -6.81 13.19
CA CYS A 783 18.51 -5.40 13.49
C CYS A 783 17.24 -4.90 12.79
N PHE A 784 16.97 -5.39 11.57
CA PHE A 784 15.73 -5.11 10.87
C PHE A 784 14.53 -5.87 11.46
N PHE A 785 14.71 -7.09 11.97
CA PHE A 785 13.67 -7.79 12.74
C PHE A 785 13.30 -7.05 14.03
N LEU A 786 14.29 -6.51 14.76
CA LEU A 786 14.06 -5.65 15.91
C LEU A 786 13.24 -4.41 15.51
N ALA A 787 13.62 -3.70 14.45
CA ALA A 787 12.89 -2.53 13.96
C ALA A 787 11.46 -2.86 13.45
N LEU A 788 11.27 -4.01 12.80
CA LEU A 788 9.96 -4.54 12.39
C LEU A 788 9.08 -4.85 13.60
N GLY A 789 9.66 -5.40 14.67
CA GLY A 789 8.97 -5.66 15.93
C GLY A 789 8.48 -4.39 16.62
N VAL A 790 9.26 -3.29 16.59
CA VAL A 790 8.84 -1.98 17.12
C VAL A 790 7.74 -1.34 16.25
N MET A 791 7.89 -1.39 14.93
CA MET A 791 7.00 -0.80 13.93
C MET A 791 6.79 -1.77 12.76
N PHE A 792 5.66 -2.47 12.73
CA PHE A 792 5.37 -3.47 11.69
C PHE A 792 4.48 -2.93 10.57
N GLU A 793 3.75 -1.85 10.83
CA GLU A 793 2.71 -1.31 9.97
C GLU A 793 3.31 -0.71 8.68
N PRO A 794 2.65 -0.85 7.52
CA PRO A 794 3.25 -0.54 6.21
C PRO A 794 3.65 0.93 6.07
N GLN A 795 2.90 1.86 6.66
CA GLN A 795 3.18 3.31 6.64
C GLN A 795 4.53 3.69 7.26
N PHE A 796 5.03 2.92 8.23
CA PHE A 796 6.29 3.22 8.93
C PHE A 796 7.55 2.74 8.18
N GLY A 797 7.49 2.62 6.85
CA GLY A 797 8.61 2.13 6.03
C GLY A 797 9.86 3.02 5.95
N TYR A 798 9.76 4.33 6.24
CA TYR A 798 10.95 5.17 6.51
C TYR A 798 11.47 4.95 7.94
N PRO A 799 10.66 5.16 9.01
CA PRO A 799 11.07 4.92 10.39
C PRO A 799 11.73 3.55 10.61
N ARG A 800 11.14 2.46 10.09
CA ARG A 800 11.64 1.08 10.22
C ARG A 800 13.00 0.86 9.56
N VAL A 801 13.29 1.52 8.44
CA VAL A 801 14.61 1.46 7.78
C VAL A 801 15.65 2.21 8.59
N GLU A 802 15.33 3.43 9.00
CA GLU A 802 16.22 4.28 9.80
C GLU A 802 16.51 3.66 11.17
N LEU A 803 15.50 3.07 11.83
CA LEU A 803 15.66 2.36 13.11
C LEU A 803 16.52 1.10 12.96
N ALA A 804 16.44 0.36 11.84
CA ALA A 804 17.34 -0.76 11.59
C ALA A 804 18.81 -0.33 11.46
N LYS A 805 19.08 0.87 10.92
CA LYS A 805 20.44 1.47 10.91
C LYS A 805 20.92 1.77 12.32
N VAL A 806 20.06 2.38 13.15
CA VAL A 806 20.33 2.68 14.56
C VAL A 806 20.69 1.39 15.31
N CYS A 807 19.93 0.31 15.14
CA CYS A 807 20.21 -0.98 15.78
C CYS A 807 21.53 -1.63 15.32
N GLN A 808 21.91 -1.51 14.05
CA GLN A 808 23.22 -1.99 13.58
C GLN A 808 24.37 -1.10 14.08
N LEU A 809 24.19 0.23 14.15
CA LEU A 809 25.18 1.14 14.74
C LEU A 809 25.37 0.87 16.24
N ILE A 810 24.28 0.64 16.99
CA ILE A 810 24.32 0.17 18.38
C ILE A 810 25.16 -1.10 18.47
N THR A 811 24.83 -2.15 17.71
CA THR A 811 25.57 -3.42 17.70
C THR A 811 27.07 -3.22 17.39
N THR A 812 27.39 -2.31 16.47
CA THR A 812 28.77 -2.00 16.08
C THR A 812 29.55 -1.27 17.18
N ILE A 813 28.87 -0.43 17.97
CA ILE A 813 29.47 0.30 19.09
C ILE A 813 29.57 -0.63 20.32
N ASP A 814 28.57 -1.46 20.59
CA ASP A 814 28.56 -2.53 21.60
C ASP A 814 29.81 -3.42 21.46
N ASP A 815 30.12 -3.89 20.24
CA ASP A 815 31.36 -4.63 19.93
C ASP A 815 32.65 -3.84 20.21
N ILE A 816 32.63 -2.51 20.06
CA ILE A 816 33.79 -1.65 20.36
C ILE A 816 34.03 -1.58 21.87
N TYR A 817 32.99 -1.47 22.71
CA TYR A 817 33.13 -1.38 24.17
C TYR A 817 33.42 -2.74 24.84
N ASP A 818 32.80 -3.83 24.37
CA ASP A 818 32.89 -5.15 25.01
C ASP A 818 34.05 -6.03 24.48
N VAL A 819 34.40 -5.92 23.20
CA VAL A 819 35.28 -6.90 22.53
C VAL A 819 36.65 -6.35 22.14
N PHE A 820 36.74 -5.07 21.72
CA PHE A 820 37.91 -4.60 20.96
C PHE A 820 38.62 -3.36 21.52
N GLY A 821 37.90 -2.37 22.05
CA GLY A 821 38.47 -1.07 22.42
C GLY A 821 39.21 -1.10 23.76
N SER A 822 40.37 -0.45 23.83
CA SER A 822 41.04 -0.19 25.11
C SER A 822 40.38 0.96 25.88
N LEU A 823 40.46 0.96 27.21
CA LEU A 823 39.76 1.94 28.05
C LEU A 823 40.04 3.41 27.65
N ASP A 824 41.29 3.75 27.33
CA ASP A 824 41.69 5.10 26.90
C ASP A 824 41.05 5.48 25.55
N GLU A 825 40.94 4.53 24.61
CA GLU A 825 40.25 4.74 23.33
C GLU A 825 38.73 4.91 23.53
N LEU A 826 38.13 4.17 24.47
CA LEU A 826 36.70 4.26 24.82
C LEU A 826 36.36 5.60 25.49
N GLU A 827 37.24 6.13 26.34
CA GLU A 827 37.09 7.50 26.87
C GLU A 827 37.14 8.54 25.73
N CYS A 828 38.10 8.42 24.80
CA CYS A 828 38.18 9.29 23.63
C CYS A 828 36.96 9.18 22.70
N PHE A 829 36.41 7.99 22.49
CA PHE A 829 35.20 7.78 21.71
C PHE A 829 33.96 8.38 22.40
N THR A 830 33.85 8.23 23.73
CA THR A 830 32.80 8.86 24.53
C THR A 830 32.86 10.39 24.44
N ASP A 831 34.05 10.98 24.58
CA ASP A 831 34.27 12.44 24.45
C ASP A 831 33.90 12.94 23.04
N ALA A 832 34.24 12.18 21.99
CA ALA A 832 33.88 12.52 20.61
C ALA A 832 32.36 12.49 20.36
N VAL A 833 31.65 11.48 20.88
CA VAL A 833 30.19 11.38 20.76
C VAL A 833 29.48 12.44 21.60
N ASP A 834 29.93 12.71 22.83
CA ASP A 834 29.31 13.74 23.69
C ASP A 834 29.46 15.15 23.10
N ARG A 835 30.66 15.48 22.57
CA ARG A 835 30.90 16.74 21.86
C ARG A 835 30.14 16.86 20.55
N TRP A 836 30.00 15.75 19.81
CA TRP A 836 29.42 15.69 18.47
C TRP A 836 30.08 16.67 17.48
N ASP A 837 31.37 16.99 17.68
CA ASP A 837 32.21 17.77 16.75
C ASP A 837 33.04 16.81 15.90
N ILE A 838 32.89 16.92 14.57
CA ILE A 838 33.64 16.10 13.59
C ILE A 838 35.16 16.24 13.74
N LYS A 839 35.69 17.33 14.29
CA LYS A 839 37.12 17.52 14.59
C LYS A 839 37.65 16.58 15.68
N SER A 840 36.78 15.96 16.48
CA SER A 840 37.18 14.98 17.50
C SER A 840 37.81 13.73 16.88
N ILE A 841 37.56 13.49 15.58
CA ILE A 841 38.07 12.35 14.81
C ILE A 841 39.60 12.23 14.79
N ASP A 842 40.33 13.35 14.91
CA ASP A 842 41.79 13.38 14.90
C ASP A 842 42.41 12.70 16.13
N ARG A 843 41.61 12.46 17.18
CA ARG A 843 42.01 11.77 18.42
C ARG A 843 41.70 10.26 18.41
N LEU A 844 40.90 9.80 17.46
CA LEU A 844 40.39 8.42 17.44
C LEU A 844 41.31 7.49 16.64
N PRO A 845 41.42 6.21 17.02
CA PRO A 845 42.05 5.18 16.18
C PRO A 845 41.21 4.95 14.91
N GLU A 846 41.86 4.51 13.83
CA GLU A 846 41.25 4.50 12.48
C GLU A 846 39.94 3.69 12.39
N TYR A 847 39.79 2.62 13.17
CA TYR A 847 38.55 1.83 13.22
C TYR A 847 37.38 2.62 13.85
N MET A 848 37.64 3.33 14.95
CA MET A 848 36.66 4.22 15.60
C MET A 848 36.31 5.42 14.73
N LYS A 849 37.25 5.99 13.96
CA LYS A 849 36.95 7.11 13.05
C LYS A 849 35.83 6.77 12.07
N ILE A 850 35.89 5.58 11.46
CA ILE A 850 34.92 5.16 10.44
C ILE A 850 33.56 4.85 11.10
N CYS A 851 33.55 4.26 12.31
CA CYS A 851 32.33 4.07 13.10
C CYS A 851 31.68 5.41 13.50
N PHE A 852 32.47 6.36 14.01
CA PHE A 852 32.02 7.70 14.39
C PHE A 852 31.47 8.48 13.19
N LEU A 853 32.13 8.44 12.04
CA LEU A 853 31.60 9.05 10.80
C LEU A 853 30.30 8.41 10.32
N ALA A 854 30.18 7.08 10.42
CA ALA A 854 28.95 6.38 10.05
C ALA A 854 27.77 6.78 10.95
N LEU A 855 28.01 6.84 12.27
CA LEU A 855 27.06 7.34 13.27
C LEU A 855 26.67 8.79 12.98
N TYR A 856 27.65 9.70 12.97
CA TYR A 856 27.46 11.13 12.79
C TYR A 856 26.71 11.46 11.49
N ASN A 857 27.12 10.91 10.35
CA ASN A 857 26.46 11.19 9.07
C ASN A 857 25.04 10.61 9.02
N THR A 858 24.82 9.41 9.56
CA THR A 858 23.49 8.78 9.58
C THR A 858 22.50 9.56 10.43
N THR A 859 22.88 9.93 11.65
CA THR A 859 22.02 10.67 12.58
C THR A 859 21.80 12.13 12.16
N ASN A 860 22.80 12.81 11.58
CA ASN A 860 22.59 14.15 11.03
C ASN A 860 21.69 14.12 9.77
N GLN A 861 21.74 13.08 8.93
CA GLN A 861 20.79 12.92 7.81
C GLN A 861 19.35 12.73 8.31
N MET A 862 19.14 11.88 9.33
CA MET A 862 17.83 11.70 9.96
C MET A 862 17.27 13.04 10.48
N GLY A 863 18.12 13.83 11.13
CA GLY A 863 17.76 15.17 11.61
C GLY A 863 17.47 16.17 10.49
N TYR A 864 18.21 16.12 9.39
CA TYR A 864 17.97 16.95 8.21
C TYR A 864 16.62 16.64 7.55
N GLU A 865 16.27 15.37 7.35
CA GLU A 865 14.97 15.00 6.74
C GLU A 865 13.78 15.44 7.61
N ILE A 866 13.87 15.33 8.94
CA ILE A 866 12.81 15.78 9.85
C ILE A 866 12.76 17.32 9.95
N LEU A 867 13.90 18.01 9.93
CA LEU A 867 13.96 19.47 9.84
C LEU A 867 13.35 19.98 8.53
N LYS A 868 13.59 19.29 7.41
CA LYS A 868 13.03 19.61 6.09
C LYS A 868 11.52 19.37 6.02
N ASP A 869 11.03 18.28 6.61
CA ASP A 869 9.62 17.86 6.52
C ASP A 869 8.70 18.48 7.60
N GLN A 870 9.23 18.83 8.78
CA GLN A 870 8.45 19.36 9.92
C GLN A 870 8.94 20.73 10.46
N GLY A 871 10.09 21.25 10.00
CA GLY A 871 10.70 22.47 10.56
C GLY A 871 11.35 22.29 11.95
N ILE A 872 11.37 21.07 12.50
CA ILE A 872 11.88 20.77 13.85
C ILE A 872 13.29 20.20 13.76
N ASN A 873 14.27 20.86 14.40
CA ASN A 873 15.62 20.32 14.55
C ASN A 873 15.66 19.28 15.68
N ILE A 874 15.64 17.98 15.32
CA ILE A 874 15.72 16.88 16.28
C ILE A 874 17.16 16.44 16.65
N ILE A 875 18.19 16.98 16.00
CA ILE A 875 19.59 16.52 16.16
C ILE A 875 20.06 16.52 17.63
N PRO A 876 19.80 17.55 18.46
CA PRO A 876 20.28 17.57 19.86
C PRO A 876 19.75 16.39 20.70
N TYR A 877 18.51 15.97 20.48
CA TYR A 877 17.89 14.85 21.21
C TYR A 877 18.50 13.51 20.78
N LEU A 878 18.81 13.35 19.49
CA LEU A 878 19.50 12.15 18.98
C LEU A 878 20.95 12.09 19.47
N GLN A 879 21.70 13.20 19.39
CA GLN A 879 23.05 13.34 19.96
C GLN A 879 23.07 12.91 21.44
N LYS A 880 22.16 13.47 22.24
CA LYS A 880 22.08 13.16 23.68
C LYS A 880 21.84 11.67 23.92
N ALA A 881 20.91 11.04 23.20
CA ALA A 881 20.62 9.62 23.36
C ALA A 881 21.83 8.72 23.01
N TRP A 882 22.65 9.09 22.02
CA TRP A 882 23.92 8.39 21.72
C TRP A 882 25.00 8.64 22.78
N ALA A 883 25.12 9.87 23.28
CA ALA A 883 26.07 10.24 24.32
C ALA A 883 25.78 9.55 25.65
N ASP A 884 24.50 9.47 26.05
CA ASP A 884 24.06 8.81 27.28
C ASP A 884 24.28 7.29 27.20
N LEU A 885 24.04 6.66 26.03
CA LEU A 885 24.42 5.26 25.77
C LEU A 885 25.95 5.04 25.90
N CYS A 886 26.77 5.87 25.23
CA CYS A 886 28.23 5.74 25.29
C CYS A 886 28.77 5.90 26.72
N LYS A 887 28.24 6.86 27.49
CA LYS A 887 28.59 7.05 28.90
C LYS A 887 28.21 5.84 29.76
N ALA A 888 27.05 5.23 29.51
CA ALA A 888 26.61 4.02 30.23
C ALA A 888 27.51 2.82 29.92
N MET A 889 27.84 2.55 28.65
CA MET A 889 28.78 1.47 28.29
C MET A 889 30.18 1.73 28.86
N LEU A 890 30.66 2.98 28.85
CA LEU A 890 31.95 3.34 29.47
C LEU A 890 32.00 3.03 30.98
N VAL A 891 30.87 3.15 31.70
CA VAL A 891 30.79 2.75 33.11
C VAL A 891 30.97 1.24 33.27
N GLU A 892 30.40 0.42 32.39
CA GLU A 892 30.53 -1.03 32.44
C GLU A 892 31.94 -1.49 32.04
N SER A 893 32.54 -0.88 31.01
CA SER A 893 33.95 -1.07 30.68
C SER A 893 34.86 -0.68 31.86
N LYS A 894 34.55 0.40 32.59
CA LYS A 894 35.31 0.79 33.80
C LYS A 894 35.16 -0.22 34.94
N TRP A 895 33.98 -0.80 35.13
CA TRP A 895 33.78 -1.91 36.08
C TRP A 895 34.62 -3.13 35.68
N TYR A 896 34.57 -3.53 34.41
CA TYR A 896 35.36 -4.64 33.85
C TYR A 896 36.87 -4.44 34.01
N TYR A 897 37.42 -3.34 33.49
CA TYR A 897 38.86 -3.05 33.53
C TYR A 897 39.43 -2.85 34.95
N SER A 898 38.61 -2.40 35.92
CA SER A 898 39.02 -2.29 37.33
C SER A 898 38.79 -3.57 38.15
N GLY A 899 38.06 -4.55 37.61
CA GLY A 899 37.58 -5.71 38.36
C GLY A 899 36.52 -5.40 39.42
N TYR A 900 35.97 -4.18 39.42
CA TYR A 900 34.90 -3.77 40.32
C TYR A 900 33.60 -4.52 39.98
N LYS A 901 32.83 -4.84 41.02
CA LYS A 901 31.55 -5.54 40.90
C LYS A 901 30.44 -4.65 41.46
N PRO A 902 29.56 -4.08 40.63
CA PRO A 902 28.44 -3.27 41.11
C PRO A 902 27.47 -4.12 41.94
N SER A 903 26.76 -3.47 42.86
CA SER A 903 25.53 -4.03 43.41
C SER A 903 24.45 -4.17 42.33
N LEU A 904 23.41 -4.94 42.62
CA LEU A 904 22.26 -5.09 41.71
C LEU A 904 21.57 -3.74 41.43
N GLU A 905 21.55 -2.81 42.40
CA GLU A 905 20.96 -1.48 42.22
C GLU A 905 21.84 -0.58 41.35
N GLU A 906 23.16 -0.57 41.56
CA GLU A 906 24.11 0.17 40.70
C GLU A 906 24.07 -0.37 39.26
N TYR A 907 24.07 -1.70 39.10
CA TYR A 907 23.94 -2.32 37.79
C TYR A 907 22.61 -1.97 37.11
N LEU A 908 21.46 -2.14 37.78
CA LEU A 908 20.16 -1.81 37.19
C LEU A 908 19.99 -0.31 36.88
N ASN A 909 20.68 0.57 37.60
CA ASN A 909 20.65 2.02 37.35
C ASN A 909 21.50 2.46 36.13
N ASN A 910 22.46 1.65 35.69
CA ASN A 910 23.22 1.85 34.45
C ASN A 910 22.66 1.01 33.28
N GLY A 911 22.35 -0.26 33.56
CA GLY A 911 21.92 -1.31 32.63
C GLY A 911 20.71 -0.95 31.76
N TRP A 912 19.76 -0.16 32.28
CA TRP A 912 18.62 0.30 31.49
C TRP A 912 19.03 1.29 30.37
N VAL A 913 20.19 1.93 30.47
CA VAL A 913 20.75 2.82 29.43
C VAL A 913 21.68 2.05 28.48
N SER A 914 22.62 1.28 29.02
CA SER A 914 23.57 0.48 28.22
C SER A 914 22.89 -0.59 27.37
N SER A 915 21.78 -1.18 27.84
CA SER A 915 20.91 -2.08 27.04
C SER A 915 20.27 -1.42 25.79
N SER A 916 20.56 -0.14 25.53
CA SER A 916 20.24 0.61 24.30
C SER A 916 18.75 0.80 24.00
N GLY A 917 17.83 0.23 24.80
CA GLY A 917 16.40 0.49 24.73
C GLY A 917 16.05 1.99 24.66
N PRO A 918 16.64 2.87 25.51
CA PRO A 918 16.37 4.31 25.48
C PRO A 918 16.69 4.98 24.14
N VAL A 919 17.85 4.70 23.53
CA VAL A 919 18.23 5.32 22.25
C VAL A 919 17.37 4.79 21.10
N ILE A 920 16.97 3.52 21.14
CA ILE A 920 16.02 2.93 20.17
C ILE A 920 14.66 3.63 20.27
N LEU A 921 14.12 3.84 21.48
CA LEU A 921 12.83 4.51 21.69
C LEU A 921 12.85 5.99 21.28
N VAL A 922 13.92 6.73 21.59
CA VAL A 922 14.08 8.13 21.17
C VAL A 922 14.11 8.24 19.64
N HIS A 923 14.86 7.37 18.95
CA HIS A 923 14.85 7.35 17.48
C HIS A 923 13.49 6.93 16.92
N ALA A 924 12.87 5.85 17.42
CA ALA A 924 11.56 5.38 16.96
C ALA A 924 10.46 6.46 17.11
N PHE A 925 10.50 7.24 18.20
CA PHE A 925 9.59 8.35 18.42
C PHE A 925 9.79 9.46 17.37
N LEU A 926 11.00 10.00 17.30
CA LEU A 926 11.31 11.20 16.50
C LEU A 926 11.28 10.94 14.99
N LEU A 927 11.54 9.70 14.56
CA LEU A 927 11.47 9.31 13.15
C LEU A 927 10.04 9.07 12.65
N SER A 928 9.05 8.91 13.53
CA SER A 928 7.68 8.48 13.20
C SER A 928 6.89 9.42 12.27
N LYS A 929 7.37 10.66 12.09
CA LYS A 929 6.74 11.77 11.34
C LYS A 929 5.33 12.18 11.79
N GLN A 930 4.86 11.69 12.94
CA GLN A 930 3.69 12.26 13.63
C GLN A 930 3.98 13.71 14.06
N PRO A 931 2.97 14.59 14.19
CA PRO A 931 3.18 15.96 14.66
C PRO A 931 3.73 15.98 16.10
N ILE A 932 4.96 16.50 16.26
CA ILE A 932 5.65 16.53 17.56
C ILE A 932 5.42 17.88 18.24
N ALA A 933 4.60 17.91 19.29
CA ALA A 933 4.48 19.09 20.14
C ALA A 933 5.80 19.32 20.91
N THR A 934 6.32 20.55 20.89
CA THR A 934 7.59 20.91 21.55
C THR A 934 7.60 20.62 23.05
N GLN A 935 6.44 20.67 23.70
CA GLN A 935 6.25 20.31 25.11
C GLN A 935 6.58 18.83 25.40
N VAL A 936 6.46 17.94 24.41
CA VAL A 936 6.81 16.51 24.54
C VAL A 936 8.32 16.30 24.38
N LEU A 937 9.00 17.12 23.57
CA LEU A 937 10.47 17.13 23.48
C LEU A 937 11.09 17.56 24.82
N ASP A 938 10.56 18.63 25.43
CA ASP A 938 10.86 19.05 26.80
C ASP A 938 10.60 17.92 27.84
N GLY A 939 9.65 17.02 27.55
CA GLY A 939 9.29 15.88 28.39
C GLY A 939 10.34 14.77 28.44
N LEU A 940 11.00 14.48 27.31
CA LEU A 940 12.07 13.47 27.21
C LEU A 940 13.20 13.74 28.21
N ASP A 941 13.50 15.00 28.47
CA ASP A 941 14.55 15.45 29.39
C ASP A 941 14.10 15.53 30.86
N ARG A 942 12.79 15.67 31.12
CA ARG A 942 12.24 15.94 32.45
C ARG A 942 11.56 14.73 33.11
N ASN A 943 11.11 13.74 32.33
CA ASN A 943 10.45 12.55 32.85
C ASN A 943 10.92 11.27 32.14
N PRO A 944 12.09 10.71 32.52
CA PRO A 944 12.60 9.46 31.96
C PRO A 944 11.79 8.21 32.34
N GLY A 945 10.61 8.35 32.98
CA GLY A 945 9.76 7.26 33.46
C GLY A 945 9.48 6.19 32.40
N LEU A 946 8.79 6.54 31.31
CA LEU A 946 8.47 5.60 30.22
C LEU A 946 9.70 4.92 29.60
N ILE A 947 10.88 5.55 29.72
CA ILE A 947 12.12 5.11 29.10
C ILE A 947 12.93 4.19 30.05
N ARG A 948 12.69 4.30 31.37
CA ARG A 948 13.39 3.56 32.44
C ARG A 948 12.56 2.46 33.11
N TRP A 949 11.23 2.50 33.02
CA TRP A 949 10.39 1.59 33.80
C TRP A 949 10.43 0.13 33.30
N PRO A 950 10.51 -0.85 34.23
CA PRO A 950 10.21 -2.24 33.91
C PRO A 950 8.78 -2.38 33.37
N TRP A 951 8.58 -3.34 32.46
CA TRP A 951 7.29 -3.68 31.82
C TRP A 951 6.05 -3.56 32.72
N LYS A 952 6.12 -4.08 33.97
CA LYS A 952 5.01 -4.02 34.95
C LYS A 952 4.49 -2.60 35.24
N LYS A 953 5.38 -1.61 35.23
CA LYS A 953 5.06 -0.21 35.54
C LYS A 953 4.79 0.63 34.28
N LEU A 954 5.20 0.13 33.10
CA LEU A 954 4.84 0.70 31.81
C LEU A 954 3.34 0.56 31.48
N ASN A 955 2.61 -0.35 32.12
CA ASN A 955 1.16 -0.44 31.96
C ASN A 955 0.38 0.59 32.82
N GLU A 956 0.98 1.12 33.89
CA GLU A 956 0.29 1.82 34.99
C GLU A 956 0.09 3.32 34.75
N GLU A 957 1.17 4.11 34.74
CA GLU A 957 1.10 5.58 34.57
C GLU A 957 0.79 6.00 33.12
N VAL A 958 0.95 5.07 32.18
CA VAL A 958 1.03 5.36 30.75
C VAL A 958 -0.32 5.65 30.09
N ARG A 959 -1.42 5.14 30.67
CA ARG A 959 -2.79 5.31 30.14
C ARG A 959 -3.73 6.10 31.08
N THR A 960 -3.20 6.57 32.20
CA THR A 960 -3.94 7.33 33.24
C THR A 960 -3.58 8.81 33.26
N ALA A 961 -2.30 9.18 33.06
CA ALA A 961 -1.84 10.58 33.14
C ALA A 961 -0.61 10.90 32.27
N SER A 962 -0.30 10.09 31.26
CA SER A 962 0.92 10.24 30.44
C SER A 962 0.97 11.55 29.63
N PRO A 963 2.07 12.31 29.65
CA PRO A 963 2.29 13.44 28.75
C PRO A 963 2.74 13.00 27.33
N TYR A 964 2.90 11.70 27.08
CA TYR A 964 3.40 11.16 25.82
C TYR A 964 2.28 10.63 24.91
N PRO A 965 2.34 10.85 23.57
CA PRO A 965 1.32 10.37 22.64
C PRO A 965 1.15 8.84 22.61
N PRO A 966 -0.06 8.31 22.33
CA PRO A 966 -0.35 6.88 22.20
C PRO A 966 0.58 6.11 21.24
N HIS A 967 1.11 6.78 20.21
CA HIS A 967 2.10 6.19 19.30
C HIS A 967 3.42 5.83 20.02
N PHE A 968 3.94 6.71 20.88
CA PHE A 968 5.17 6.45 21.65
C PHE A 968 5.01 5.27 22.61
N ILE A 969 3.84 5.24 23.24
CA ILE A 969 3.39 4.18 24.16
C ILE A 969 3.40 2.82 23.44
N ASN A 970 2.84 2.76 22.24
CA ASN A 970 2.86 1.55 21.44
C ASN A 970 4.28 1.16 20.99
N CYS A 971 5.15 2.11 20.64
CA CYS A 971 6.56 1.82 20.34
C CYS A 971 7.29 1.20 21.55
N ALA A 972 7.06 1.70 22.76
CA ALA A 972 7.67 1.18 23.99
C ALA A 972 7.17 -0.25 24.32
N LEU A 973 5.86 -0.48 24.22
CA LEU A 973 5.27 -1.82 24.39
C LEU A 973 5.80 -2.80 23.32
N ASN A 974 5.85 -2.36 22.06
CA ASN A 974 6.33 -3.17 20.94
C ASN A 974 7.81 -3.52 21.07
N LEU A 975 8.68 -2.57 21.47
CA LEU A 975 10.09 -2.85 21.73
C LEU A 975 10.26 -3.95 22.79
N ALA A 976 9.56 -3.84 23.92
CA ALA A 976 9.64 -4.86 24.97
C ALA A 976 9.13 -6.24 24.50
N ARG A 977 8.09 -6.29 23.67
CA ARG A 977 7.58 -7.53 23.05
C ARG A 977 8.62 -8.19 22.13
N VAL A 978 9.30 -7.43 21.26
CA VAL A 978 10.31 -8.00 20.35
C VAL A 978 11.62 -8.32 21.07
N VAL A 979 12.04 -7.53 22.07
CA VAL A 979 13.17 -7.86 22.94
C VAL A 979 12.90 -9.16 23.70
N HIS A 980 11.72 -9.33 24.30
CA HIS A 980 11.35 -10.61 24.92
C HIS A 980 11.43 -11.75 23.89
N CYS A 981 10.88 -11.57 22.68
CA CYS A 981 10.93 -12.58 21.61
C CYS A 981 12.36 -12.99 21.24
N ILE A 982 13.30 -12.05 21.19
CA ILE A 982 14.72 -12.29 20.83
C ILE A 982 15.48 -13.01 21.96
N TYR A 983 15.28 -12.59 23.21
CA TYR A 983 16.06 -13.05 24.36
C TYR A 983 15.43 -14.24 25.13
N GLN A 984 14.26 -14.75 24.70
CA GLN A 984 13.52 -15.83 25.38
C GLN A 984 14.31 -17.15 25.52
N HIS A 985 15.21 -17.44 24.57
CA HIS A 985 15.90 -18.73 24.43
C HIS A 985 17.44 -18.64 24.53
N GLY A 986 17.99 -17.47 24.84
CA GLY A 986 19.43 -17.20 24.90
C GLY A 986 19.75 -15.71 24.90
N ASP A 987 21.01 -15.34 24.69
CA ASP A 987 21.44 -13.92 24.61
C ASP A 987 21.00 -13.20 23.32
N GLY A 988 20.33 -13.90 22.40
CA GLY A 988 19.78 -13.35 21.15
C GLY A 988 20.80 -12.85 20.10
N HIS A 989 22.09 -12.71 20.45
CA HIS A 989 23.05 -11.90 19.69
C HIS A 989 24.43 -12.54 19.48
N THR A 990 24.94 -13.37 20.40
CA THR A 990 26.26 -14.01 20.26
C THR A 990 26.17 -15.25 19.36
N VAL A 991 25.22 -16.15 19.66
CA VAL A 991 24.91 -17.31 18.82
C VAL A 991 23.81 -16.94 17.83
N GLN A 992 24.02 -17.21 16.55
CA GLN A 992 22.95 -17.06 15.55
C GLN A 992 21.96 -18.23 15.68
N ASP A 993 21.01 -18.09 16.60
CA ASP A 993 20.03 -19.13 16.89
C ASP A 993 19.15 -19.46 15.66
N ARG A 994 18.87 -20.75 15.50
CA ARG A 994 17.96 -21.28 14.48
C ARG A 994 16.55 -20.69 14.64
N SER A 995 16.03 -20.49 15.86
CA SER A 995 14.66 -19.98 16.02
C SER A 995 14.51 -18.55 15.47
N THR A 996 15.47 -17.66 15.70
CA THR A 996 15.46 -16.30 15.15
C THR A 996 15.55 -16.30 13.62
N LYS A 997 16.39 -17.18 13.04
CA LYS A 997 16.48 -17.34 11.59
C LYS A 997 15.18 -17.88 10.97
N ASP A 998 14.56 -18.86 11.60
CA ASP A 998 13.34 -19.48 11.11
C ASP A 998 12.16 -18.48 11.19
N ARG A 999 12.01 -17.76 12.32
CA ARG A 999 11.06 -16.64 12.48
C ARG A 999 11.24 -15.55 11.42
N LEU A 1000 12.49 -15.14 11.15
CA LEU A 1000 12.84 -14.20 10.07
C LEU A 1000 12.42 -14.72 8.68
N THR A 1001 12.68 -16.00 8.42
CA THR A 1001 12.35 -16.66 7.15
C THR A 1001 10.83 -16.70 6.93
N SER A 1002 10.05 -17.05 7.95
CA SER A 1002 8.60 -17.09 7.85
C SER A 1002 7.95 -15.71 7.76
N LEU A 1003 8.51 -14.67 8.40
CA LEU A 1003 7.99 -13.31 8.26
C LEU A 1003 8.33 -12.66 6.91
N LEU A 1004 9.53 -12.91 6.36
CA LEU A 1004 10.08 -12.11 5.25
C LEU A 1004 10.25 -12.87 3.93
N ALA A 1005 10.29 -14.20 3.92
CA ALA A 1005 10.61 -15.00 2.74
C ALA A 1005 9.58 -16.09 2.38
N GLN A 1006 8.66 -16.42 3.29
CA GLN A 1006 7.55 -17.35 3.02
C GLN A 1006 6.25 -16.55 2.88
N PRO A 1007 5.72 -16.34 1.67
CA PRO A 1007 4.38 -15.80 1.50
C PRO A 1007 3.35 -16.85 1.95
N ILE A 1008 2.24 -16.38 2.53
CA ILE A 1008 1.13 -17.25 2.93
C ILE A 1008 0.37 -17.67 1.66
N PRO A 1009 0.09 -18.97 1.45
CA PRO A 1009 -0.71 -19.42 0.32
C PRO A 1009 -2.10 -18.78 0.33
N LEU A 1010 -2.42 -18.06 -0.74
CA LEU A 1010 -3.81 -17.77 -1.09
C LEU A 1010 -4.45 -19.08 -1.55
N VAL A 1011 -5.76 -19.24 -1.32
CA VAL A 1011 -6.47 -20.45 -1.75
C VAL A 1011 -6.53 -20.46 -3.28
N VAL A 1012 -5.86 -21.44 -3.90
CA VAL A 1012 -5.89 -21.66 -5.35
C VAL A 1012 -6.75 -22.87 -5.64
N GLU A 1013 -8.04 -22.59 -5.82
CA GLU A 1013 -8.94 -23.38 -6.66
C GLU A 1013 -9.13 -22.68 -8.04
#